data_AF-A0A921Q6B1-F1
#
_entry.id   AF-A0A921Q6B1-F1
#
_cell.length_a   1.000
_cell.length_b   1.000
_cell.length_c   1.000
_cell.angle_alpha   90.00
_cell.angle_beta   90.00
_cell.angle_gamma   90.00
#
_symmetry.space_group_name_H-M   'P 1'
#
loop_
_entity.id
_entity.type
_entity.pdbx_description
1 polymer ?
#
loop_
_entity_poly.entity_id
_entity_poly.type
_entity_poly.pdbx_seq_one_letter_code
_entity_poly.pdbx_strand_id
1 'polypeptide(L)'
;MWASTHNGTLAGKMSAVVDALDECQRAAGTGYLSAFPAEFFDRFEAIKPVWAPYYTIHKIMQGLLDQHVVAGNGKALGMVVAMADYFAGRVRNVIRRYSIERHWTSLNEETGGMNDVLYQLYTITHDQRHLVLAHLFDKPCFLGLLAVQADSLSNFHANTHIPVVIGGQMRYEVTGDPLYKEIATFFMDTVNSSHAYATGGTSVSEFWSDPKRLAEALTTETEESCTTYNMLKVSRHLFRWTKEVAYADYYERALINGVLSIQRGRDPGVMIYMLPQGPGRSKAKSYHGWGTQNESFWCCYGTGIESFSKLGDSIYFEEKGQKPALYIVQFIPSTFNWRTTGLTVTQKLMPLSSWDQYLQVSFSISAKTDGQFATLNVRIPSWTSLNGAKATLNDKDLQLASPGTFLTVSKQWGSGDQLLLQLPIHLRTEAIKDDRPEYASIQAVLFGPFLLAGLTTGEWDAKTGAAAAAATDWITPVPPGSNSQLVTLAQESGGKAFVLSAVNGSLTMQERPKDSGGTDAAVHATFRLVPQGTNSTAAATLEPLDMPGMVVTDTLTVSAEKSSGALFNVVPGLAGAPGSVSLELGSRPGCFLVAGGSGEKVQVGCTGGVKKHGNGGGDWFRQAASFARAEPMRRYHPMSFAARGVRRSFLLEPLFTLRDEFYTIYFNLVA
;
A
#
# COMPACT_ATOMS: atom_id res chain seq x y z
N MET A 1 4.93 18.42 -2.72
CA MET A 1 5.96 18.35 -1.65
C MET A 1 6.26 19.71 -1.00
N TRP A 2 6.70 20.73 -1.76
CA TRP A 2 7.03 22.04 -1.19
C TRP A 2 5.86 22.65 -0.40
N ALA A 3 4.65 22.68 -0.96
CA ALA A 3 3.47 23.21 -0.26
C ALA A 3 3.15 22.49 1.06
N SER A 4 3.47 21.20 1.18
CA SER A 4 3.23 20.40 2.39
C SER A 4 4.29 20.61 3.48
N THR A 5 5.49 21.09 3.10
CA THR A 5 6.67 21.11 4.00
C THR A 5 7.26 22.51 4.20
N HIS A 6 6.95 23.45 3.31
CA HIS A 6 7.57 24.77 3.22
C HIS A 6 9.11 24.74 3.17
N ASN A 7 9.69 23.65 2.67
CA ASN A 7 11.14 23.46 2.63
C ASN A 7 11.79 24.40 1.59
N GLY A 8 12.63 25.34 2.05
CA GLY A 8 13.30 26.32 1.18
C GLY A 8 14.27 25.72 0.16
N THR A 9 14.94 24.61 0.50
CA THR A 9 15.82 23.89 -0.45
C THR A 9 15.03 23.29 -1.61
N LEU A 10 13.85 22.74 -1.34
CA LEU A 10 12.96 22.27 -2.40
C LEU A 10 12.46 23.42 -3.27
N ALA A 11 12.12 24.57 -2.67
CA ALA A 11 11.73 25.77 -3.40
C ALA A 11 12.83 26.21 -4.38
N GLY A 12 14.09 26.31 -3.91
CA GLY A 12 15.22 26.66 -4.75
C GLY A 12 15.44 25.68 -5.91
N LYS A 13 15.37 24.37 -5.62
CA LYS A 13 15.54 23.31 -6.65
C LYS A 13 14.45 23.34 -7.71
N MET A 14 13.18 23.44 -7.32
CA MET A 14 12.09 23.45 -8.30
C MET A 14 12.11 24.72 -9.16
N SER A 15 12.45 25.89 -8.60
CA SER A 15 12.64 27.12 -9.38
C SER A 15 13.80 26.99 -10.37
N ALA A 16 14.95 26.47 -9.94
CA ALA A 16 16.10 26.27 -10.84
C ALA A 16 15.79 25.34 -12.01
N VAL A 17 14.99 24.28 -11.80
CA VAL A 17 14.55 23.39 -12.89
C VAL A 17 13.66 24.14 -13.88
N VAL A 18 12.70 24.95 -13.40
CA VAL A 18 11.85 25.76 -14.29
C VAL A 18 12.69 26.77 -15.09
N ASP A 19 13.66 27.42 -14.45
CA ASP A 19 14.54 28.39 -15.11
C ASP A 19 15.36 27.75 -16.24
N ALA A 20 15.95 26.58 -15.99
CA ALA A 20 16.68 25.85 -17.02
C ALA A 20 15.78 25.41 -18.19
N LEU A 21 14.56 24.96 -17.90
CA LEU A 21 13.58 24.57 -18.94
C LEU A 21 13.12 25.78 -19.77
N ASP A 22 12.93 26.95 -19.14
CA ASP A 22 12.59 28.21 -19.80
C ASP A 22 13.70 28.68 -20.75
N GLU A 23 14.98 28.58 -20.33
CA GLU A 23 16.13 28.85 -21.20
C GLU A 23 16.10 27.96 -22.46
N CYS A 24 15.87 26.65 -22.30
CA CYS A 24 15.74 25.72 -23.42
C CYS A 24 14.56 26.07 -24.35
N GLN A 25 13.38 26.33 -23.80
CA GLN A 25 12.18 26.64 -24.59
C GLN A 25 12.36 27.95 -25.37
N ARG A 26 12.99 28.96 -24.77
CA ARG A 26 13.31 30.24 -25.43
C ARG A 26 14.33 30.07 -26.54
N ALA A 27 15.38 29.29 -26.30
CA ALA A 27 16.38 28.98 -27.33
C ALA A 27 15.75 28.27 -28.54
N ALA A 28 14.76 27.40 -28.31
CA ALA A 28 14.00 26.76 -29.39
C ALA A 28 13.08 27.74 -30.15
N GLY A 29 12.61 28.82 -29.51
CA GLY A 29 11.87 29.92 -30.13
C GLY A 29 10.47 29.58 -30.69
N THR A 30 9.96 28.37 -30.45
CA THR A 30 8.72 27.85 -31.07
C THR A 30 7.63 27.52 -30.06
N GLY A 31 7.93 27.55 -28.76
CA GLY A 31 7.07 27.00 -27.70
C GLY A 31 7.28 25.50 -27.43
N TYR A 32 8.06 24.82 -28.28
CA TYR A 32 8.44 23.43 -28.07
C TYR A 32 9.34 23.24 -26.83
N LEU A 33 9.04 22.23 -26.02
CA LEU A 33 9.87 21.84 -24.89
C LEU A 33 9.82 20.31 -24.69
N SER A 34 10.94 19.66 -24.96
CA SER A 34 11.19 18.24 -24.69
C SER A 34 12.69 17.95 -24.79
N ALA A 35 13.13 16.81 -24.26
CA ALA A 35 14.50 16.31 -24.39
C ALA A 35 14.74 15.51 -25.69
N PHE A 36 13.69 15.20 -26.46
CA PHE A 36 13.76 14.51 -27.75
C PHE A 36 13.38 15.46 -28.91
N PRO A 37 13.68 15.15 -30.18
CA PRO A 37 13.34 16.04 -31.30
C PRO A 37 11.86 15.97 -31.69
N ALA A 38 11.36 17.04 -32.32
CA ALA A 38 9.97 17.13 -32.78
C ALA A 38 9.55 16.01 -33.77
N GLU A 39 10.50 15.35 -34.44
CA GLU A 39 10.28 14.20 -35.33
C GLU A 39 9.51 13.05 -34.65
N PHE A 40 9.62 12.91 -33.33
CA PHE A 40 8.87 11.88 -32.60
C PHE A 40 7.36 12.11 -32.70
N PHE A 41 6.93 13.38 -32.72
CA PHE A 41 5.54 13.73 -32.97
C PHE A 41 5.15 13.53 -34.44
N ASP A 42 6.07 13.76 -35.39
CA ASP A 42 5.81 13.46 -36.80
C ASP A 42 5.54 11.96 -37.00
N ARG A 43 6.29 11.09 -36.31
CA ARG A 43 6.05 9.63 -36.31
C ARG A 43 4.72 9.26 -35.66
N PHE A 44 4.43 9.81 -34.48
CA PHE A 44 3.17 9.59 -33.77
C PHE A 44 1.96 9.94 -34.65
N GLU A 45 1.96 11.15 -35.21
CA GLU A 45 0.87 11.69 -36.03
C GLU A 45 0.78 10.97 -37.40
N ALA A 46 1.91 10.43 -37.88
CA ALA A 46 1.97 9.54 -39.02
C ALA A 46 1.57 8.08 -38.71
N ILE A 47 1.20 7.74 -37.46
CA ILE A 47 0.88 6.38 -37.00
C ILE A 47 2.04 5.42 -37.32
N LYS A 48 3.25 5.87 -37.01
CA LYS A 48 4.46 5.06 -37.09
C LYS A 48 4.91 4.73 -35.67
N PRO A 49 5.54 3.56 -35.44
CA PRO A 49 6.05 3.21 -34.12
C PRO A 49 6.90 4.35 -33.55
N VAL A 50 6.64 4.75 -32.31
CA VAL A 50 7.41 5.72 -31.52
C VAL A 50 6.94 5.59 -30.07
N TRP A 51 7.81 5.86 -29.09
CA TRP A 51 7.43 5.68 -27.69
C TRP A 51 6.82 6.96 -27.10
N ALA A 52 5.49 6.95 -26.94
CA ALA A 52 4.71 7.85 -26.07
C ALA A 52 5.17 9.34 -25.96
N PRO A 53 5.36 10.08 -27.08
CA PRO A 53 5.82 11.46 -27.03
C PRO A 53 4.80 12.41 -26.40
N TYR A 54 3.48 12.19 -26.62
CA TYR A 54 2.41 12.98 -26.01
C TYR A 54 2.30 12.73 -24.49
N TYR A 55 2.50 11.49 -24.02
CA TYR A 55 2.59 11.20 -22.59
C TYR A 55 3.70 12.01 -21.91
N THR A 56 4.86 12.11 -22.56
CA THR A 56 6.04 12.78 -21.99
C THR A 56 5.78 14.28 -21.82
N ILE A 57 5.25 14.94 -22.86
CA ILE A 57 4.93 16.37 -22.75
C ILE A 57 3.77 16.63 -21.79
N HIS A 58 2.81 15.71 -21.63
CA HIS A 58 1.79 15.83 -20.59
C HIS A 58 2.44 15.95 -19.20
N LYS A 59 3.47 15.15 -18.89
CA LYS A 59 4.17 15.26 -17.60
C LYS A 59 4.87 16.61 -17.43
N ILE A 60 5.50 17.12 -18.49
CA ILE A 60 6.14 18.45 -18.48
C ILE A 60 5.09 19.55 -18.29
N MET A 61 4.00 19.50 -19.05
CA MET A 61 2.91 20.47 -18.98
C MET A 61 2.23 20.46 -17.61
N GLN A 62 1.92 19.29 -17.05
CA GLN A 62 1.32 19.19 -15.72
C GLN A 62 2.29 19.70 -14.65
N GLY A 63 3.57 19.35 -14.74
CA GLY A 63 4.59 19.87 -13.81
C GLY A 63 4.69 21.39 -13.84
N LEU A 64 4.71 22.01 -15.03
CA LEU A 64 4.71 23.46 -15.19
C LEU A 64 3.42 24.10 -14.69
N LEU A 65 2.27 23.48 -14.95
CA LEU A 65 0.99 23.95 -14.44
C LEU A 65 0.93 23.89 -12.91
N ASP A 66 1.44 22.82 -12.31
CA ASP A 66 1.52 22.65 -10.85
C ASP A 66 2.48 23.69 -10.22
N GLN A 67 3.58 24.05 -10.89
CA GLN A 67 4.45 25.15 -10.44
C GLN A 67 3.68 26.48 -10.35
N HIS A 68 2.73 26.72 -11.26
CA HIS A 68 1.87 27.88 -11.19
C HIS A 68 0.79 27.74 -10.11
N VAL A 69 -0.01 26.68 -10.15
CA VAL A 69 -1.17 26.48 -9.26
C VAL A 69 -0.76 26.38 -7.79
N VAL A 70 0.35 25.69 -7.51
CA VAL A 70 0.81 25.45 -6.14
C VAL A 70 1.71 26.56 -5.63
N ALA A 71 2.63 27.07 -6.47
CA ALA A 71 3.69 27.99 -6.03
C ALA A 71 3.63 29.40 -6.64
N GLY A 72 2.61 29.70 -7.44
CA GLY A 72 2.42 31.02 -8.03
C GLY A 72 3.43 31.38 -9.11
N ASN A 73 4.12 30.40 -9.71
CA ASN A 73 5.15 30.66 -10.71
C ASN A 73 4.53 31.09 -12.06
N GLY A 74 4.48 32.40 -12.32
CA GLY A 74 3.95 32.96 -13.56
C GLY A 74 4.78 32.63 -14.81
N LYS A 75 6.10 32.41 -14.66
CA LYS A 75 6.96 31.96 -15.76
C LYS A 75 6.55 30.57 -16.25
N ALA A 76 6.34 29.64 -15.32
CA ALA A 76 5.89 28.29 -15.65
C ALA A 76 4.53 28.28 -16.37
N LEU A 77 3.60 29.16 -15.99
CA LEU A 77 2.33 29.34 -16.71
C LEU A 77 2.56 29.80 -18.16
N GLY A 78 3.43 30.78 -18.39
CA GLY A 78 3.77 31.23 -19.74
C GLY A 78 4.35 30.11 -20.61
N MET A 79 5.20 29.26 -20.01
CA MET A 79 5.80 28.11 -20.71
C MET A 79 4.76 27.07 -21.14
N VAL A 80 3.83 26.69 -20.25
CA VAL A 80 2.80 25.69 -20.59
C VAL A 80 1.80 26.22 -21.62
N VAL A 81 1.49 27.52 -21.60
CA VAL A 81 0.67 28.16 -22.66
C VAL A 81 1.39 28.10 -24.00
N ALA A 82 2.69 28.39 -24.05
CA ALA A 82 3.48 28.29 -25.28
C ALA A 82 3.55 26.85 -25.82
N MET A 83 3.64 25.85 -24.92
CA MET A 83 3.54 24.43 -25.32
C MET A 83 2.15 24.12 -25.90
N ALA A 84 1.08 24.56 -25.24
CA ALA A 84 -0.29 24.34 -25.72
C ALA A 84 -0.51 24.95 -27.11
N ASP A 85 0.00 26.17 -27.37
CA ASP A 85 -0.04 26.81 -28.69
C ASP A 85 0.73 26.02 -29.75
N TYR A 86 1.93 25.53 -29.42
CA TYR A 86 2.73 24.69 -30.32
C TYR A 86 1.97 23.41 -30.72
N PHE A 87 1.45 22.65 -29.75
CA PHE A 87 0.75 21.40 -30.02
C PHE A 87 -0.64 21.62 -30.65
N ALA A 88 -1.32 22.75 -30.37
CA ALA A 88 -2.51 23.15 -31.11
C ALA A 88 -2.23 23.34 -32.60
N GLY A 89 -1.07 23.92 -32.94
CA GLY A 89 -0.61 24.05 -34.32
C GLY A 89 -0.42 22.69 -34.99
N ARG A 90 0.23 21.75 -34.29
CA ARG A 90 0.46 20.38 -34.79
C ARG A 90 -0.84 19.63 -35.05
N VAL A 91 -1.73 19.56 -34.05
CA VAL A 91 -3.03 18.89 -34.18
C VAL A 91 -3.84 19.49 -35.34
N ARG A 92 -3.86 20.82 -35.46
CA ARG A 92 -4.54 21.49 -36.59
C ARG A 92 -3.94 21.10 -37.94
N ASN A 93 -2.61 20.96 -38.03
CA ASN A 93 -1.94 20.53 -39.26
C ASN A 93 -2.29 19.08 -39.62
N VAL A 94 -2.34 18.17 -38.63
CA VAL A 94 -2.78 16.78 -38.84
C VAL A 94 -4.20 16.74 -39.38
N ILE A 95 -5.13 17.46 -38.73
CA ILE A 95 -6.54 17.49 -39.14
C ILE A 95 -6.69 18.08 -40.55
N ARG A 96 -5.98 19.18 -40.86
CA ARG A 96 -6.02 19.82 -42.18
C ARG A 96 -5.43 18.95 -43.29
N ARG A 97 -4.33 18.24 -43.00
CA ARG A 97 -3.61 17.41 -43.98
C ARG A 97 -4.29 16.07 -44.20
N TYR A 98 -4.94 15.54 -43.17
CA TYR A 98 -5.56 14.22 -43.18
C TYR A 98 -7.04 14.30 -42.82
N SER A 99 -7.40 14.20 -41.54
CA SER A 99 -8.77 14.37 -41.03
C SER A 99 -8.79 14.38 -39.50
N ILE A 100 -9.96 14.61 -38.90
CA ILE A 100 -10.13 14.48 -37.44
C ILE A 100 -10.05 13.03 -36.98
N GLU A 101 -10.57 12.10 -37.78
CA GLU A 101 -10.48 10.66 -37.52
C GLU A 101 -9.02 10.20 -37.54
N ARG A 102 -8.20 10.76 -38.45
CA ARG A 102 -6.75 10.50 -38.46
C ARG A 102 -6.10 10.92 -37.14
N HIS A 103 -6.43 12.11 -36.64
CA HIS A 103 -5.92 12.60 -35.36
C HIS A 103 -6.30 11.63 -34.22
N TRP A 104 -7.58 11.28 -34.09
CA TRP A 104 -8.01 10.34 -33.05
C TRP A 104 -7.42 8.93 -33.20
N THR A 105 -7.20 8.46 -34.43
CA THR A 105 -6.51 7.18 -34.67
C THR A 105 -5.07 7.22 -34.16
N SER A 106 -4.38 8.36 -34.25
CA SER A 106 -3.02 8.50 -33.70
C SER A 106 -2.99 8.41 -32.16
N LEU A 107 -4.09 8.78 -31.48
CA LEU A 107 -4.22 8.67 -30.02
C LEU A 107 -4.41 7.22 -29.52
N ASN A 108 -4.33 6.22 -30.41
CA ASN A 108 -4.17 4.83 -29.99
C ASN A 108 -2.81 4.58 -29.34
N GLU A 109 -1.80 5.39 -29.69
CA GLU A 109 -0.54 5.50 -28.94
C GLU A 109 -0.75 6.35 -27.67
N GLU A 110 0.07 6.15 -26.64
CA GLU A 110 -0.15 6.76 -25.33
C GLU A 110 0.01 8.29 -25.32
N THR A 111 -0.99 8.99 -24.80
CA THR A 111 -1.01 10.45 -24.65
C THR A 111 -0.97 10.92 -23.20
N GLY A 112 -1.07 10.01 -22.22
CA GLY A 112 -1.32 10.37 -20.83
C GLY A 112 -2.62 11.18 -20.69
N GLY A 113 -2.62 12.15 -19.78
CA GLY A 113 -3.75 13.05 -19.51
C GLY A 113 -3.61 14.38 -20.27
N MET A 114 -3.31 14.35 -21.57
CA MET A 114 -3.25 15.59 -22.37
C MET A 114 -4.59 16.34 -22.33
N ASN A 115 -5.72 15.63 -22.37
CA ASN A 115 -7.03 16.27 -22.20
C ASN A 115 -7.17 16.90 -20.80
N ASP A 116 -6.81 16.17 -19.74
CA ASP A 116 -6.82 16.64 -18.34
C ASP A 116 -6.07 17.98 -18.15
N VAL A 117 -4.78 18.01 -18.47
CA VAL A 117 -3.95 19.22 -18.28
C VAL A 117 -4.44 20.41 -19.11
N LEU A 118 -5.01 20.18 -20.30
CA LEU A 118 -5.52 21.24 -21.16
C LEU A 118 -6.87 21.79 -20.66
N TYR A 119 -7.75 20.94 -20.12
CA TYR A 119 -8.96 21.42 -19.43
C TYR A 119 -8.59 22.22 -18.17
N GLN A 120 -7.63 21.75 -17.37
CA GLN A 120 -7.12 22.52 -16.24
C GLN A 120 -6.54 23.87 -16.68
N LEU A 121 -5.74 23.90 -17.74
CA LEU A 121 -5.19 25.14 -18.29
C LEU A 121 -6.29 26.12 -18.72
N TYR A 122 -7.36 25.62 -19.35
CA TYR A 122 -8.52 26.44 -19.68
C TYR A 122 -9.18 27.07 -18.45
N THR A 123 -9.28 26.37 -17.31
CA THR A 123 -9.84 26.96 -16.08
C THR A 123 -9.05 28.14 -15.55
N ILE A 124 -7.76 28.24 -15.91
CA ILE A 124 -6.85 29.31 -15.48
C ILE A 124 -6.82 30.44 -16.50
N THR A 125 -6.72 30.14 -17.79
CA THR A 125 -6.54 31.16 -18.83
C THR A 125 -7.84 31.65 -19.45
N HIS A 126 -8.93 30.87 -19.33
CA HIS A 126 -10.20 31.07 -20.04
C HIS A 126 -10.08 31.17 -21.57
N ASP A 127 -8.97 30.71 -22.14
CA ASP A 127 -8.74 30.73 -23.59
C ASP A 127 -9.43 29.53 -24.26
N GLN A 128 -10.43 29.82 -25.09
CA GLN A 128 -11.19 28.80 -25.82
C GLN A 128 -10.33 27.86 -26.67
N ARG A 129 -9.14 28.30 -27.09
CA ARG A 129 -8.19 27.44 -27.83
C ARG A 129 -7.74 26.24 -26.98
N HIS A 130 -7.56 26.42 -25.67
CA HIS A 130 -7.21 25.33 -24.76
C HIS A 130 -8.37 24.35 -24.57
N LEU A 131 -9.62 24.85 -24.47
CA LEU A 131 -10.81 24.01 -24.38
C LEU A 131 -10.97 23.13 -25.62
N VAL A 132 -10.82 23.72 -26.81
CA VAL A 132 -10.91 22.99 -28.08
C VAL A 132 -9.78 21.97 -28.20
N LEU A 133 -8.54 22.33 -27.83
CA LEU A 133 -7.43 21.38 -27.87
C LEU A 133 -7.65 20.22 -26.89
N ALA A 134 -8.12 20.49 -25.67
CA ALA A 134 -8.44 19.47 -24.68
C ALA A 134 -9.44 18.45 -25.24
N HIS A 135 -10.51 18.94 -25.88
CA HIS A 135 -11.51 18.09 -26.50
C HIS A 135 -10.94 17.20 -27.62
N LEU A 136 -9.99 17.69 -28.40
CA LEU A 136 -9.32 16.89 -29.43
C LEU A 136 -8.49 15.75 -28.84
N PHE A 137 -8.18 15.77 -27.53
CA PHE A 137 -7.50 14.67 -26.82
C PHE A 137 -8.46 13.73 -26.05
N ASP A 138 -9.79 13.89 -26.12
CA ASP A 138 -10.77 13.07 -25.38
C ASP A 138 -10.89 11.60 -25.86
N LYS A 139 -10.10 11.16 -26.85
CA LYS A 139 -10.05 9.77 -27.37
C LYS A 139 -11.44 9.08 -27.43
N PRO A 140 -12.30 9.46 -28.38
CA PRO A 140 -13.68 8.96 -28.45
C PRO A 140 -13.79 7.44 -28.61
N CYS A 141 -12.80 6.76 -29.20
CA CYS A 141 -12.81 5.29 -29.33
C CYS A 141 -12.77 4.55 -27.99
N PHE A 142 -12.26 5.18 -26.93
CA PHE A 142 -12.25 4.61 -25.59
C PHE A 142 -13.41 5.16 -24.74
N LEU A 143 -13.54 6.49 -24.64
CA LEU A 143 -14.62 7.09 -23.86
C LEU A 143 -16.02 6.76 -24.43
N GLY A 144 -16.14 6.53 -25.74
CA GLY A 144 -17.38 6.12 -26.38
C GLY A 144 -17.87 4.74 -25.94
N LEU A 145 -16.96 3.79 -25.62
CA LEU A 145 -17.33 2.49 -25.06
C LEU A 145 -17.94 2.64 -23.66
N LEU A 146 -17.35 3.52 -22.85
CA LEU A 146 -17.86 3.84 -21.51
C LEU A 146 -19.18 4.62 -21.59
N ALA A 147 -19.35 5.49 -22.60
CA ALA A 147 -20.57 6.25 -22.84
C ALA A 147 -21.77 5.34 -23.15
N VAL A 148 -21.55 4.22 -23.83
CA VAL A 148 -22.57 3.20 -24.09
C VAL A 148 -22.63 2.12 -23.00
N GLN A 149 -21.94 2.33 -21.87
CA GLN A 149 -21.90 1.44 -20.71
C GLN A 149 -21.48 0.00 -21.04
N ALA A 150 -20.48 -0.16 -21.91
CA ALA A 150 -19.90 -1.45 -22.24
C ALA A 150 -18.60 -1.70 -21.43
N ASP A 151 -18.55 -2.79 -20.66
CA ASP A 151 -17.30 -3.30 -20.08
C ASP A 151 -16.47 -3.96 -21.20
N SER A 152 -15.65 -3.16 -21.84
CA SER A 152 -14.71 -3.59 -22.89
C SER A 152 -13.28 -3.15 -22.53
N LEU A 153 -12.94 -3.21 -21.24
CA LEU A 153 -11.63 -2.79 -20.73
C LEU A 153 -10.52 -3.80 -21.04
N SER A 154 -10.86 -5.08 -21.26
CA SER A 154 -9.89 -6.14 -21.56
C SER A 154 -8.89 -5.72 -22.63
N ASN A 155 -7.62 -6.03 -22.40
CA ASN A 155 -6.48 -5.74 -23.28
C ASN A 155 -6.15 -4.26 -23.49
N PHE A 156 -6.86 -3.32 -22.85
CA PHE A 156 -6.38 -1.94 -22.79
C PHE A 156 -5.27 -1.81 -21.74
N HIS A 157 -4.20 -1.10 -22.11
CA HIS A 157 -3.15 -0.68 -21.16
C HIS A 157 -3.77 0.27 -20.13
N ALA A 158 -3.83 -0.15 -18.88
CA ALA A 158 -4.65 0.48 -17.86
C ALA A 158 -4.23 1.94 -17.62
N ASN A 159 -2.93 2.16 -17.40
CA ASN A 159 -2.39 3.48 -17.10
C ASN A 159 -2.40 4.45 -18.29
N THR A 160 -2.54 3.96 -19.53
CA THR A 160 -2.78 4.82 -20.71
C THR A 160 -4.18 5.43 -20.66
N HIS A 161 -5.17 4.67 -20.17
CA HIS A 161 -6.58 4.99 -20.34
C HIS A 161 -7.20 5.65 -19.10
N ILE A 162 -6.74 5.36 -17.88
CA ILE A 162 -7.24 6.04 -16.67
C ILE A 162 -7.05 7.58 -16.74
N PRO A 163 -5.90 8.13 -17.19
CA PRO A 163 -5.73 9.57 -17.39
C PRO A 163 -6.70 10.20 -18.38
N VAL A 164 -7.11 9.46 -19.42
CA VAL A 164 -8.13 9.92 -20.37
C VAL A 164 -9.49 10.08 -19.68
N VAL A 165 -9.85 9.14 -18.78
CA VAL A 165 -11.05 9.25 -17.95
C VAL A 165 -10.96 10.48 -17.03
N ILE A 166 -9.82 10.72 -16.40
CA ILE A 166 -9.61 11.91 -15.55
C ILE A 166 -9.82 13.20 -16.36
N GLY A 167 -9.30 13.27 -17.58
CA GLY A 167 -9.57 14.42 -18.45
C GLY A 167 -11.04 14.53 -18.86
N GLY A 168 -11.74 13.40 -19.01
CA GLY A 168 -13.20 13.39 -19.13
C GLY A 168 -13.92 13.95 -17.90
N GLN A 169 -13.42 13.66 -16.69
CA GLN A 169 -13.95 14.25 -15.45
C GLN A 169 -13.74 15.76 -15.41
N MET A 170 -12.56 16.24 -15.82
CA MET A 170 -12.29 17.67 -15.95
C MET A 170 -13.20 18.34 -16.99
N ARG A 171 -13.50 17.67 -18.10
CA ARG A 171 -14.48 18.17 -19.07
C ARG A 171 -15.84 18.39 -18.42
N TYR A 172 -16.35 17.44 -17.63
CA TYR A 172 -17.61 17.62 -16.90
C TYR A 172 -17.54 18.84 -15.96
N GLU A 173 -16.46 19.00 -15.20
CA GLU A 173 -16.29 20.15 -14.29
C GLU A 173 -16.26 21.49 -15.04
N VAL A 174 -15.74 21.50 -16.27
CA VAL A 174 -15.58 22.70 -17.09
C VAL A 174 -16.83 23.05 -17.88
N THR A 175 -17.51 22.05 -18.47
CA THR A 175 -18.61 22.27 -19.42
C THR A 175 -19.98 21.98 -18.83
N GLY A 176 -20.05 21.20 -17.74
CA GLY A 176 -21.30 20.70 -17.17
C GLY A 176 -21.94 19.55 -17.95
N ASP A 177 -21.26 18.96 -18.95
CA ASP A 177 -21.82 17.89 -19.78
C ASP A 177 -22.05 16.59 -18.98
N PRO A 178 -23.31 16.21 -18.68
CA PRO A 178 -23.62 15.09 -17.79
C PRO A 178 -23.13 13.74 -18.31
N LEU A 179 -22.96 13.59 -19.63
CA LEU A 179 -22.44 12.36 -20.22
C LEU A 179 -21.08 11.96 -19.63
N TYR A 180 -20.22 12.95 -19.36
CA TYR A 180 -18.88 12.69 -18.85
C TYR A 180 -18.86 12.35 -17.36
N LYS A 181 -19.88 12.77 -16.60
CA LYS A 181 -20.13 12.27 -15.25
C LYS A 181 -20.55 10.80 -15.29
N GLU A 182 -21.44 10.44 -16.21
CA GLU A 182 -21.92 9.06 -16.40
C GLU A 182 -20.78 8.13 -16.83
N ILE A 183 -19.96 8.54 -17.80
CA ILE A 183 -18.75 7.82 -18.25
C ILE A 183 -17.83 7.50 -17.06
N ALA A 184 -17.50 8.50 -16.25
CA ALA A 184 -16.57 8.31 -15.13
C ALA A 184 -17.17 7.44 -14.02
N THR A 185 -18.47 7.57 -13.77
CA THR A 185 -19.21 6.75 -12.79
C THR A 185 -19.21 5.28 -13.25
N PHE A 186 -19.63 5.02 -14.49
CA PHE A 186 -19.64 3.68 -15.07
C PHE A 186 -18.24 3.05 -15.10
N PHE A 187 -17.21 3.82 -15.45
CA PHE A 187 -15.84 3.34 -15.44
C PHE A 187 -15.40 2.88 -14.05
N MET A 188 -15.64 3.70 -13.02
CA MET A 188 -15.30 3.35 -11.64
C MET A 188 -16.04 2.10 -11.16
N ASP A 189 -17.33 2.00 -11.46
CA ASP A 189 -18.15 0.85 -11.08
C ASP A 189 -17.70 -0.43 -11.80
N THR A 190 -17.34 -0.32 -13.07
CA THR A 190 -16.80 -1.43 -13.86
C THR A 190 -15.48 -1.92 -13.27
N VAL A 191 -14.49 -1.04 -13.10
CA VAL A 191 -13.19 -1.43 -12.51
C VAL A 191 -13.38 -2.06 -11.13
N ASN A 192 -14.20 -1.45 -10.28
CA ASN A 192 -14.46 -1.96 -8.93
C ASN A 192 -15.20 -3.29 -8.92
N SER A 193 -16.09 -3.58 -9.87
CA SER A 193 -16.90 -4.79 -9.85
C SER A 193 -16.27 -5.99 -10.58
N SER A 194 -15.35 -5.75 -11.53
CA SER A 194 -14.78 -6.83 -12.37
C SER A 194 -13.26 -6.85 -12.48
N HIS A 195 -12.53 -5.77 -12.18
CA HIS A 195 -11.07 -5.66 -12.47
C HIS A 195 -10.17 -5.33 -11.27
N ALA A 196 -10.73 -4.99 -10.11
CA ALA A 196 -9.95 -4.55 -8.96
C ALA A 196 -9.65 -5.66 -7.93
N TYR A 197 -8.42 -5.68 -7.41
CA TYR A 197 -7.99 -6.56 -6.31
C TYR A 197 -8.39 -6.00 -4.93
N ALA A 198 -8.17 -6.77 -3.87
CA ALA A 198 -8.52 -6.42 -2.49
C ALA A 198 -7.73 -5.21 -1.95
N THR A 199 -6.59 -4.91 -2.58
CA THR A 199 -5.80 -3.70 -2.36
C THR A 199 -6.52 -2.42 -2.81
N GLY A 200 -7.51 -2.53 -3.71
CA GLY A 200 -8.13 -1.42 -4.43
C GLY A 200 -7.45 -1.09 -5.76
N GLY A 201 -6.29 -1.68 -6.05
CA GLY A 201 -5.62 -1.54 -7.34
C GLY A 201 -6.18 -2.47 -8.42
N THR A 202 -5.66 -2.34 -9.63
CA THR A 202 -6.13 -3.04 -10.84
C THR A 202 -4.94 -3.38 -11.73
N SER A 203 -5.19 -4.14 -12.81
CA SER A 203 -4.23 -4.50 -13.87
C SER A 203 -3.27 -5.64 -13.52
N VAL A 204 -2.82 -6.34 -14.56
CA VAL A 204 -1.75 -7.33 -14.54
C VAL A 204 -0.91 -7.13 -15.80
N SER A 205 0.41 -7.12 -15.63
CA SER A 205 1.37 -6.79 -16.69
C SER A 205 1.03 -5.47 -17.41
N GLU A 206 0.48 -4.48 -16.68
CA GLU A 206 0.03 -3.15 -17.15
C GLU A 206 -1.31 -3.11 -17.90
N PHE A 207 -1.94 -4.25 -18.17
CA PHE A 207 -3.21 -4.33 -18.89
C PHE A 207 -4.36 -4.76 -17.98
N TRP A 208 -5.58 -4.40 -18.34
CA TRP A 208 -6.76 -5.08 -17.81
C TRP A 208 -6.89 -6.46 -18.48
N SER A 209 -7.04 -7.50 -17.66
CA SER A 209 -7.43 -8.83 -18.13
C SER A 209 -8.93 -8.87 -18.41
N ASP A 210 -9.44 -10.04 -18.78
CA ASP A 210 -10.88 -10.25 -18.89
C ASP A 210 -11.61 -10.01 -17.56
N PRO A 211 -12.84 -9.45 -17.61
CA PRO A 211 -13.60 -9.13 -16.41
C PRO A 211 -13.88 -10.40 -15.61
N LYS A 212 -13.72 -10.30 -14.28
CA LYS A 212 -13.92 -11.42 -13.34
C LYS A 212 -13.06 -12.65 -13.65
N ARG A 213 -11.79 -12.44 -14.03
CA ARG A 213 -10.76 -13.50 -14.23
C ARG A 213 -9.53 -13.31 -13.33
N LEU A 214 -9.68 -12.66 -12.18
CA LEU A 214 -8.54 -12.17 -11.40
C LEU A 214 -7.70 -13.29 -10.75
N ALA A 215 -8.25 -14.48 -10.55
CA ALA A 215 -7.54 -15.55 -9.83
C ALA A 215 -6.27 -16.02 -10.56
N GLU A 216 -6.33 -16.13 -11.88
CA GLU A 216 -5.16 -16.51 -12.71
C GLU A 216 -4.18 -15.34 -12.91
N ALA A 217 -4.64 -14.11 -12.67
CA ALA A 217 -3.84 -12.90 -12.77
C ALA A 217 -3.05 -12.58 -11.48
N LEU A 218 -3.10 -13.46 -10.46
CA LEU A 218 -2.31 -13.34 -9.23
C LEU A 218 -0.84 -13.73 -9.49
N THR A 219 -0.02 -12.77 -9.88
CA THR A 219 1.37 -12.98 -10.30
C THR A 219 2.34 -12.04 -9.58
N THR A 220 3.60 -11.98 -10.04
CA THR A 220 4.58 -10.98 -9.60
C THR A 220 4.37 -9.62 -10.27
N GLU A 221 3.67 -9.57 -11.40
CA GLU A 221 3.43 -8.35 -12.17
C GLU A 221 1.97 -7.89 -12.07
N THR A 222 1.36 -8.09 -10.91
CA THR A 222 0.02 -7.58 -10.61
C THR A 222 0.10 -6.14 -10.09
N GLU A 223 -0.92 -5.34 -10.37
CA GLU A 223 -1.12 -4.00 -9.82
C GLU A 223 0.04 -3.01 -10.06
N GLU A 224 0.06 -2.41 -11.25
CA GLU A 224 0.93 -1.27 -11.52
C GLU A 224 0.58 -0.09 -10.62
N SER A 225 1.58 0.48 -9.94
CA SER A 225 1.40 1.60 -9.00
C SER A 225 0.77 2.86 -9.62
N CYS A 226 1.07 3.15 -10.91
CA CYS A 226 0.46 4.29 -11.59
C CYS A 226 -1.05 4.16 -11.77
N THR A 227 -1.55 2.92 -11.94
CA THR A 227 -3.00 2.69 -12.09
C THR A 227 -3.72 3.05 -10.81
N THR A 228 -3.23 2.59 -9.66
CA THR A 228 -3.77 2.92 -8.34
C THR A 228 -3.76 4.43 -8.09
N TYR A 229 -2.65 5.11 -8.41
CA TYR A 229 -2.56 6.58 -8.30
C TYR A 229 -3.60 7.32 -9.16
N ASN A 230 -3.78 6.92 -10.41
CA ASN A 230 -4.74 7.59 -11.29
C ASN A 230 -6.19 7.23 -10.90
N MET A 231 -6.45 6.02 -10.42
CA MET A 231 -7.76 5.65 -9.87
C MET A 231 -8.12 6.44 -8.61
N LEU A 232 -7.15 6.80 -7.76
CA LEU A 232 -7.38 7.72 -6.64
C LEU A 232 -7.88 9.08 -7.13
N LYS A 233 -7.34 9.63 -8.23
CA LYS A 233 -7.87 10.86 -8.84
C LYS A 233 -9.31 10.66 -9.33
N VAL A 234 -9.60 9.54 -10.00
CA VAL A 234 -10.96 9.23 -10.47
C VAL A 234 -11.96 9.23 -9.31
N SER A 235 -11.65 8.49 -8.24
CA SER A 235 -12.45 8.45 -7.02
C SER A 235 -12.63 9.84 -6.39
N ARG A 236 -11.56 10.64 -6.33
CA ARG A 236 -11.60 11.99 -5.76
C ARG A 236 -12.55 12.92 -6.51
N HIS A 237 -12.56 12.89 -7.84
CA HIS A 237 -13.49 13.68 -8.65
C HIS A 237 -14.95 13.23 -8.42
N LEU A 238 -15.20 11.92 -8.45
CA LEU A 238 -16.54 11.38 -8.17
C LEU A 238 -17.03 11.79 -6.77
N PHE A 239 -16.19 11.66 -5.75
CA PHE A 239 -16.50 12.12 -4.40
C PHE A 239 -16.83 13.63 -4.38
N ARG A 240 -16.07 14.48 -5.09
CA ARG A 240 -16.33 15.92 -5.15
C ARG A 240 -17.72 16.23 -5.70
N TRP A 241 -18.26 15.42 -6.62
CA TRP A 241 -19.56 15.66 -7.25
C TRP A 241 -20.74 15.05 -6.48
N THR A 242 -20.56 13.84 -5.94
CA THR A 242 -21.67 13.06 -5.38
C THR A 242 -21.70 13.08 -3.86
N LYS A 243 -20.54 13.31 -3.23
CA LYS A 243 -20.31 13.11 -1.79
C LYS A 243 -20.63 11.68 -1.33
N GLU A 244 -20.60 10.69 -2.21
CA GLU A 244 -20.90 9.31 -1.83
C GLU A 244 -19.71 8.68 -1.08
N VAL A 245 -19.99 8.07 0.07
CA VAL A 245 -18.97 7.43 0.92
C VAL A 245 -18.27 6.28 0.20
N ALA A 246 -18.91 5.62 -0.76
CA ALA A 246 -18.30 4.55 -1.56
C ALA A 246 -16.98 4.99 -2.22
N TYR A 247 -16.89 6.24 -2.71
CA TYR A 247 -15.67 6.76 -3.30
C TYR A 247 -14.60 7.06 -2.24
N ALA A 248 -14.99 7.56 -1.07
CA ALA A 248 -14.08 7.75 0.06
C ALA A 248 -13.54 6.42 0.62
N ASP A 249 -14.38 5.37 0.67
CA ASP A 249 -14.01 4.02 1.09
C ASP A 249 -13.05 3.38 0.09
N TYR A 250 -13.27 3.55 -1.21
CA TYR A 250 -12.30 3.17 -2.23
C TYR A 250 -10.97 3.89 -2.03
N TYR A 251 -11.02 5.22 -1.82
CA TYR A 251 -9.81 6.02 -1.62
C TYR A 251 -9.01 5.55 -0.40
N GLU A 252 -9.69 5.28 0.72
CA GLU A 252 -9.07 4.72 1.93
C GLU A 252 -8.37 3.39 1.62
N ARG A 253 -9.07 2.48 0.94
CA ARG A 253 -8.55 1.15 0.59
C ARG A 253 -7.31 1.23 -0.30
N ALA A 254 -7.41 1.94 -1.42
CA ALA A 254 -6.32 2.07 -2.40
C ALA A 254 -5.12 2.85 -1.83
N LEU A 255 -5.36 3.84 -0.97
CA LEU A 255 -4.29 4.57 -0.28
C LEU A 255 -3.54 3.66 0.70
N ILE A 256 -4.25 3.03 1.63
CA ILE A 256 -3.65 2.24 2.72
C ILE A 256 -2.96 0.99 2.19
N ASN A 257 -3.58 0.30 1.23
CA ASN A 257 -3.14 -1.03 0.82
C ASN A 257 -2.33 -1.02 -0.47
N GLY A 258 -2.68 -0.16 -1.43
CA GLY A 258 -1.91 0.05 -2.66
C GLY A 258 -0.76 1.01 -2.39
N VAL A 259 -1.04 2.32 -2.26
CA VAL A 259 -0.02 3.38 -2.24
C VAL A 259 0.98 3.23 -1.09
N LEU A 260 0.55 3.01 0.15
CA LEU A 260 1.51 2.88 1.26
C LEU A 260 2.38 1.62 1.15
N SER A 261 1.98 0.63 0.34
CA SER A 261 2.74 -0.61 0.15
C SER A 261 3.88 -0.49 -0.86
N ILE A 262 3.95 0.60 -1.64
CA ILE A 262 4.89 0.71 -2.77
C ILE A 262 6.25 1.32 -2.39
N GLN A 263 6.43 1.84 -1.17
CA GLN A 263 7.73 2.33 -0.69
C GLN A 263 8.39 1.27 0.23
N ARG A 264 9.69 1.04 0.05
CA ARG A 264 10.44 0.10 0.90
C ARG A 264 10.66 0.69 2.30
N GLY A 265 9.71 0.49 3.19
CA GLY A 265 9.79 0.99 4.56
C GLY A 265 9.93 2.51 4.64
N ARG A 266 11.08 2.99 5.14
CA ARG A 266 11.41 4.42 5.20
C ARG A 266 12.62 4.78 4.33
N ASP A 267 13.03 3.85 3.47
CA ASP A 267 14.18 4.05 2.61
C ASP A 267 13.84 5.17 1.61
N PRO A 268 14.73 6.17 1.47
CA PRO A 268 14.46 7.30 0.60
C PRO A 268 14.55 6.87 -0.88
N GLY A 269 13.47 7.08 -1.64
CA GLY A 269 13.47 6.88 -3.10
C GLY A 269 13.55 5.42 -3.56
N VAL A 270 13.16 4.46 -2.72
CA VAL A 270 13.08 3.04 -3.08
C VAL A 270 11.62 2.63 -3.18
N MET A 271 11.14 2.44 -4.42
CA MET A 271 9.75 2.14 -4.73
C MET A 271 9.63 0.96 -5.70
N ILE A 272 8.49 0.29 -5.72
CA ILE A 272 8.16 -0.76 -6.71
C ILE A 272 7.38 -0.20 -7.91
N TYR A 273 7.42 -0.95 -9.01
CA TYR A 273 6.54 -0.73 -10.15
C TYR A 273 5.20 -1.47 -9.96
N MET A 274 5.28 -2.80 -9.85
CA MET A 274 4.17 -3.72 -9.62
C MET A 274 4.10 -4.10 -8.14
N LEU A 275 2.89 -4.30 -7.61
CA LEU A 275 2.64 -4.85 -6.28
C LEU A 275 2.24 -6.34 -6.38
N PRO A 276 3.18 -7.29 -6.19
CA PRO A 276 2.91 -8.71 -6.36
C PRO A 276 1.74 -9.21 -5.51
N GLN A 277 0.84 -9.99 -6.12
CA GLN A 277 -0.31 -10.59 -5.43
C GLN A 277 -0.37 -12.12 -5.52
N GLY A 278 0.56 -12.73 -6.27
CA GLY A 278 0.68 -14.19 -6.32
C GLY A 278 0.98 -14.81 -4.94
N PRO A 279 0.57 -16.07 -4.71
CA PRO A 279 0.85 -16.77 -3.46
C PRO A 279 2.36 -16.98 -3.27
N GLY A 280 2.86 -16.67 -2.08
CA GLY A 280 4.29 -16.76 -1.77
C GLY A 280 5.16 -15.93 -2.72
N ARG A 281 4.79 -14.67 -2.97
CA ARG A 281 5.60 -13.72 -3.75
C ARG A 281 6.15 -12.63 -2.83
N SER A 282 7.13 -11.89 -3.32
CA SER A 282 7.81 -10.83 -2.58
C SER A 282 7.93 -9.59 -3.46
N LYS A 283 7.79 -8.40 -2.86
CA LYS A 283 8.03 -7.11 -3.53
C LYS A 283 9.48 -6.99 -4.01
N ALA A 284 10.41 -7.65 -3.34
CA ALA A 284 11.83 -7.67 -3.71
C ALA A 284 12.17 -8.65 -4.85
N LYS A 285 11.29 -9.60 -5.17
CA LYS A 285 11.51 -10.64 -6.18
C LYS A 285 10.38 -10.69 -7.21
N SER A 286 10.29 -9.63 -7.99
CA SER A 286 9.48 -9.51 -9.21
C SER A 286 10.37 -9.12 -10.40
N TYR A 287 9.81 -8.98 -11.60
CA TYR A 287 10.58 -8.56 -12.78
C TYR A 287 11.21 -7.18 -12.55
N HIS A 288 10.45 -6.26 -11.95
CA HIS A 288 10.92 -4.92 -11.61
C HIS A 288 11.63 -4.86 -10.25
N GLY A 289 11.16 -5.62 -9.26
CA GLY A 289 11.63 -5.56 -7.88
C GLY A 289 11.52 -4.15 -7.26
N TRP A 290 12.35 -3.90 -6.25
CA TRP A 290 12.60 -2.55 -5.76
C TRP A 290 13.51 -1.80 -6.72
N GLY A 291 13.11 -0.59 -7.11
CA GLY A 291 14.00 0.30 -7.85
C GLY A 291 15.14 0.86 -6.98
N THR A 292 15.98 1.69 -7.58
CA THR A 292 17.09 2.38 -6.91
C THR A 292 16.90 3.89 -6.97
N GLN A 293 17.56 4.60 -6.05
CA GLN A 293 17.47 6.05 -5.96
C GLN A 293 17.93 6.78 -7.25
N ASN A 294 18.91 6.21 -7.96
CA ASN A 294 19.63 6.90 -9.03
C ASN A 294 19.60 6.20 -10.39
N GLU A 295 19.00 5.00 -10.50
CA GLU A 295 19.05 4.20 -11.74
C GLU A 295 17.66 3.72 -12.19
N SER A 296 16.63 3.84 -11.35
CA SER A 296 15.25 3.49 -11.70
C SER A 296 14.44 4.74 -12.06
N PHE A 297 14.11 4.88 -13.34
CA PHE A 297 13.38 6.03 -13.91
C PHE A 297 12.10 5.62 -14.64
N TRP A 298 11.37 4.67 -14.06
CA TRP A 298 10.09 4.20 -14.60
C TRP A 298 8.96 5.20 -14.38
N CYS A 299 7.82 5.02 -15.06
CA CYS A 299 6.62 5.83 -14.83
C CYS A 299 6.17 5.81 -13.35
N CYS A 300 6.23 4.63 -12.70
CA CYS A 300 5.86 4.44 -11.29
C CYS A 300 6.75 5.24 -10.33
N TYR A 301 7.99 5.57 -10.70
CA TYR A 301 8.85 6.42 -9.89
C TYR A 301 8.37 7.87 -9.88
N GLY A 302 8.01 8.42 -11.04
CA GLY A 302 7.40 9.76 -11.13
C GLY A 302 6.11 9.83 -10.31
N THR A 303 5.23 8.85 -10.50
CA THR A 303 3.97 8.74 -9.79
C THR A 303 4.12 8.53 -8.29
N GLY A 304 5.07 7.70 -7.86
CA GLY A 304 5.34 7.44 -6.45
C GLY A 304 5.78 8.71 -5.72
N ILE A 305 6.69 9.49 -6.32
CA ILE A 305 7.11 10.79 -5.78
C ILE A 305 5.91 11.73 -5.61
N GLU A 306 5.03 11.82 -6.61
CA GLU A 306 3.81 12.63 -6.51
C GLU A 306 2.90 12.16 -5.38
N SER A 307 2.65 10.85 -5.30
CA SER A 307 1.76 10.19 -4.33
C SER A 307 2.19 10.49 -2.89
N PHE A 308 3.45 10.23 -2.55
CA PHE A 308 3.98 10.48 -1.20
C PHE A 308 4.12 11.98 -0.86
N SER A 309 4.07 12.85 -1.87
CA SER A 309 4.10 14.30 -1.65
C SER A 309 2.76 14.91 -1.24
N LYS A 310 1.67 14.15 -1.39
CA LYS A 310 0.29 14.66 -1.28
C LYS A 310 -0.66 13.74 -0.51
N LEU A 311 -0.16 12.89 0.39
CA LEU A 311 -1.00 11.98 1.22
C LEU A 311 -2.11 12.70 2.03
N GLY A 312 -2.02 14.02 2.21
CA GLY A 312 -3.05 14.83 2.88
C GLY A 312 -4.13 15.45 1.98
N ASP A 313 -4.05 15.30 0.65
CA ASP A 313 -4.87 16.06 -0.32
C ASP A 313 -6.36 15.67 -0.38
N SER A 314 -6.71 14.55 0.26
CA SER A 314 -8.05 13.95 0.23
C SER A 314 -8.52 13.53 1.62
N ILE A 315 -7.96 14.13 2.68
CA ILE A 315 -8.46 13.96 4.06
C ILE A 315 -9.75 14.78 4.26
N TYR A 316 -9.76 16.00 3.72
CA TYR A 316 -10.79 17.01 3.93
C TYR A 316 -11.31 17.57 2.60
N PHE A 317 -12.61 17.79 2.49
CA PHE A 317 -13.23 18.50 1.37
C PHE A 317 -14.14 19.61 1.90
N GLU A 318 -13.85 20.84 1.50
CA GLU A 318 -14.65 22.01 1.87
C GLU A 318 -15.78 22.23 0.86
N GLU A 319 -16.97 22.51 1.37
CA GLU A 319 -18.09 23.06 0.60
C GLU A 319 -18.40 24.48 1.09
N LYS A 320 -18.28 25.43 0.15
CA LYS A 320 -18.54 26.85 0.42
C LYS A 320 -20.03 27.13 0.30
N GLY A 321 -20.53 28.01 1.14
CA GLY A 321 -21.93 28.46 1.11
C GLY A 321 -22.25 29.36 2.28
N GLN A 322 -23.53 29.76 2.42
CA GLN A 322 -24.00 30.50 3.59
C GLN A 322 -23.82 29.71 4.90
N LYS A 323 -23.91 28.37 4.80
CA LYS A 323 -23.60 27.43 5.87
C LYS A 323 -22.44 26.57 5.38
N PRO A 324 -21.19 26.99 5.61
CA PRO A 324 -20.03 26.27 5.10
C PRO A 324 -19.95 24.88 5.73
N ALA A 325 -19.56 23.89 4.93
CA ALA A 325 -19.46 22.51 5.37
C ALA A 325 -18.06 21.93 5.13
N LEU A 326 -17.63 21.06 6.03
CA LEU A 326 -16.38 20.31 5.92
C LEU A 326 -16.68 18.82 5.95
N TYR A 327 -16.32 18.13 4.88
CA TYR A 327 -16.34 16.68 4.80
C TYR A 327 -14.99 16.12 5.26
N ILE A 328 -15.02 15.30 6.30
CA ILE A 328 -13.86 14.59 6.83
C ILE A 328 -14.01 13.13 6.40
N VAL A 329 -13.17 12.71 5.45
CA VAL A 329 -13.34 11.41 4.79
C VAL A 329 -12.21 10.43 5.05
N GLN A 330 -11.05 10.87 5.55
CA GLN A 330 -9.96 9.97 5.96
C GLN A 330 -9.61 10.18 7.44
N PHE A 331 -9.37 9.08 8.16
CA PHE A 331 -8.99 9.11 9.57
C PHE A 331 -7.47 9.13 9.77
N ILE A 332 -6.82 10.12 9.17
CA ILE A 332 -5.36 10.34 9.25
C ILE A 332 -5.07 11.49 10.24
N PRO A 333 -4.23 11.28 11.27
CA PRO A 333 -3.86 12.33 12.22
C PRO A 333 -3.37 13.59 11.51
N SER A 334 -4.08 14.71 11.70
CA SER A 334 -3.83 15.94 10.94
C SER A 334 -4.52 17.14 11.58
N THR A 335 -4.16 18.33 11.13
CA THR A 335 -4.83 19.59 11.50
C THR A 335 -5.23 20.33 10.24
N PHE A 336 -6.53 20.63 10.12
CA PHE A 336 -7.10 21.40 9.04
C PHE A 336 -7.38 22.83 9.49
N ASN A 337 -6.71 23.79 8.84
CA ASN A 337 -6.95 25.21 9.07
C ASN A 337 -8.05 25.70 8.11
N TRP A 338 -9.28 25.79 8.63
CA TRP A 338 -10.45 26.21 7.88
C TRP A 338 -10.54 27.73 7.81
N ARG A 339 -9.71 28.31 6.94
CA ARG A 339 -9.48 29.77 6.88
C ARG A 339 -10.75 30.59 6.64
N THR A 340 -11.67 30.10 5.82
CA THR A 340 -12.92 30.78 5.44
C THR A 340 -13.89 30.93 6.61
N THR A 341 -13.86 30.02 7.58
CA THR A 341 -14.70 30.07 8.79
C THR A 341 -13.93 30.54 10.02
N GLY A 342 -12.60 30.62 9.96
CA GLY A 342 -11.79 30.92 11.14
C GLY A 342 -11.73 29.79 12.17
N LEU A 343 -12.10 28.57 11.77
CA LEU A 343 -12.02 27.34 12.58
C LEU A 343 -10.74 26.57 12.28
N THR A 344 -10.29 25.77 13.25
CA THR A 344 -9.27 24.75 13.07
C THR A 344 -9.80 23.43 13.61
N VAL A 345 -9.70 22.36 12.81
CA VAL A 345 -10.09 21.00 13.18
C VAL A 345 -8.84 20.16 13.32
N THR A 346 -8.57 19.64 14.51
CA THR A 346 -7.48 18.71 14.76
C THR A 346 -8.04 17.31 14.95
N GLN A 347 -7.66 16.39 14.07
CA GLN A 347 -8.00 14.97 14.16
C GLN A 347 -6.87 14.20 14.85
N LYS A 348 -7.21 13.35 15.82
CA LYS A 348 -6.31 12.34 16.39
C LYS A 348 -6.93 10.96 16.25
N LEU A 349 -6.11 10.00 15.84
CA LEU A 349 -6.44 8.57 15.79
C LEU A 349 -5.70 7.88 16.94
N MET A 350 -6.40 7.09 17.75
CA MET A 350 -5.73 6.24 18.73
C MET A 350 -4.97 5.10 18.02
N PRO A 351 -3.75 4.75 18.47
CA PRO A 351 -3.04 3.60 17.94
C PRO A 351 -3.90 2.34 18.01
N LEU A 352 -3.95 1.60 16.91
CA LEU A 352 -4.77 0.41 16.76
C LEU A 352 -3.92 -0.86 16.87
N SER A 353 -4.44 -1.85 17.58
CA SER A 353 -3.89 -3.19 17.72
C SER A 353 -4.89 -4.26 17.30
N SER A 354 -4.42 -5.50 17.12
CA SER A 354 -5.28 -6.64 16.74
C SER A 354 -6.30 -7.05 17.81
N TRP A 355 -6.18 -6.54 19.04
CA TRP A 355 -7.10 -6.81 20.16
C TRP A 355 -8.19 -5.75 20.31
N ASP A 356 -8.02 -4.60 19.67
CA ASP A 356 -8.98 -3.52 19.77
C ASP A 356 -10.26 -3.87 19.02
N GLN A 357 -11.39 -3.71 19.70
CA GLN A 357 -12.71 -3.92 19.12
C GLN A 357 -13.23 -2.69 18.37
N TYR A 358 -12.57 -1.54 18.58
CA TYR A 358 -13.01 -0.26 18.03
C TYR A 358 -11.83 0.57 17.52
N LEU A 359 -12.02 1.20 16.37
CA LEU A 359 -11.24 2.33 15.92
C LEU A 359 -11.76 3.60 16.61
N GLN A 360 -10.87 4.31 17.31
CA GLN A 360 -11.23 5.52 18.05
C GLN A 360 -10.58 6.75 17.42
N VAL A 361 -11.42 7.70 17.01
CA VAL A 361 -11.00 8.97 16.41
C VAL A 361 -11.63 10.13 17.16
N SER A 362 -10.86 11.18 17.34
CA SER A 362 -11.31 12.42 17.99
C SER A 362 -11.03 13.62 17.11
N PHE A 363 -11.95 14.58 17.15
CA PHE A 363 -11.89 15.86 16.46
C PHE A 363 -12.01 16.96 17.50
N SER A 364 -10.95 17.73 17.68
CA SER A 364 -10.96 18.91 18.54
C SER A 364 -11.08 20.16 17.68
N ILE A 365 -11.99 21.06 18.04
CA ILE A 365 -12.23 22.29 17.31
C ILE A 365 -11.70 23.48 18.12
N SER A 366 -11.00 24.37 17.44
CA SER A 366 -10.64 25.70 17.95
C SER A 366 -11.14 26.78 17.01
N ALA A 367 -11.52 27.92 17.56
CA ALA A 367 -12.08 29.06 16.82
C ALA A 367 -11.27 30.33 17.11
N LYS A 368 -11.03 31.15 16.08
CA LYS A 368 -10.38 32.47 16.23
C LYS A 368 -11.31 33.57 16.76
N THR A 369 -12.61 33.36 16.66
CA THR A 369 -13.66 34.29 17.09
C THR A 369 -14.72 33.53 17.87
N ASP A 370 -15.61 34.25 18.56
CA ASP A 370 -16.70 33.65 19.33
C ASP A 370 -17.68 32.92 18.41
N GLY A 371 -17.51 31.60 18.27
CA GLY A 371 -18.50 30.68 17.72
C GLY A 371 -18.84 30.90 16.24
N GLN A 372 -18.43 30.00 15.34
CA GLN A 372 -18.76 30.10 13.91
C GLN A 372 -19.72 28.99 13.48
N PHE A 373 -20.82 29.36 12.82
CA PHE A 373 -21.80 28.38 12.33
C PHE A 373 -21.21 27.61 11.15
N ALA A 374 -21.13 26.29 11.29
CA ALA A 374 -20.62 25.42 10.24
C ALA A 374 -21.15 23.98 10.40
N THR A 375 -21.08 23.22 9.31
CA THR A 375 -21.44 21.80 9.28
C THR A 375 -20.18 20.94 9.20
N LEU A 376 -20.04 19.96 10.10
CA LEU A 376 -19.06 18.88 9.96
C LEU A 376 -19.77 17.62 9.48
N ASN A 377 -19.31 17.06 8.36
CA ASN A 377 -19.74 15.77 7.82
C ASN A 377 -18.60 14.77 8.04
N VAL A 378 -18.73 13.88 9.02
CA VAL A 378 -17.71 12.86 9.31
C VAL A 378 -18.14 11.52 8.72
N ARG A 379 -17.30 10.93 7.86
CA ARG A 379 -17.59 9.65 7.21
C ARG A 379 -17.85 8.57 8.26
N ILE A 380 -18.90 7.77 8.08
CA ILE A 380 -19.07 6.48 8.75
C ILE A 380 -18.72 5.39 7.72
N PRO A 381 -17.54 4.74 7.81
CA PRO A 381 -17.06 3.80 6.80
C PRO A 381 -18.02 2.64 6.55
N SER A 382 -18.11 2.12 5.32
CA SER A 382 -18.96 0.94 5.04
C SER A 382 -18.49 -0.34 5.73
N TRP A 383 -17.21 -0.45 6.09
CA TRP A 383 -16.66 -1.64 6.74
C TRP A 383 -17.01 -1.77 8.23
N THR A 384 -17.56 -0.71 8.85
CA THR A 384 -17.94 -0.73 10.28
C THR A 384 -19.38 -1.22 10.47
N SER A 385 -19.83 -1.36 11.72
CA SER A 385 -21.22 -1.72 12.05
C SER A 385 -21.83 -0.72 13.03
N LEU A 386 -23.16 -0.59 13.06
CA LEU A 386 -23.84 0.25 14.06
C LEU A 386 -23.83 -0.35 15.46
N ASN A 387 -23.74 -1.68 15.56
CA ASN A 387 -23.77 -2.35 16.84
C ASN A 387 -22.48 -2.08 17.62
N GLY A 388 -22.58 -1.41 18.77
CA GLY A 388 -21.43 -0.98 19.57
C GLY A 388 -20.74 0.29 19.08
N ALA A 389 -21.17 0.89 17.96
CA ALA A 389 -20.66 2.18 17.53
C ALA A 389 -21.17 3.31 18.44
N LYS A 390 -20.31 4.29 18.69
CA LYS A 390 -20.63 5.46 19.51
C LYS A 390 -20.09 6.75 18.88
N ALA A 391 -20.87 7.82 18.95
CA ALA A 391 -20.39 9.17 18.72
C ALA A 391 -20.82 10.08 19.87
N THR A 392 -19.93 10.97 20.30
CA THR A 392 -20.25 11.99 21.31
C THR A 392 -19.78 13.36 20.89
N LEU A 393 -20.54 14.40 21.24
CA LEU A 393 -20.14 15.79 21.14
C LEU A 393 -20.15 16.40 22.54
N ASN A 394 -18.99 16.82 23.05
CA ASN A 394 -18.83 17.36 24.40
C ASN A 394 -19.49 16.46 25.46
N ASP A 395 -19.13 15.16 25.42
CA ASP A 395 -19.63 14.10 26.29
C ASP A 395 -21.13 13.79 26.18
N LYS A 396 -21.85 14.38 25.22
CA LYS A 396 -23.24 14.05 24.93
C LYS A 396 -23.33 13.10 23.74
N ASP A 397 -24.05 12.00 23.92
CA ASP A 397 -24.26 11.00 22.87
C ASP A 397 -24.98 11.61 21.66
N LEU A 398 -24.50 11.27 20.46
CA LEU A 398 -25.13 11.60 19.19
C LEU A 398 -25.76 10.36 18.57
N GLN A 399 -26.85 10.55 17.84
CA GLN A 399 -27.38 9.51 16.97
C GLN A 399 -26.40 9.30 15.81
N LEU A 400 -25.89 8.08 15.68
CA LEU A 400 -25.02 7.70 14.57
C LEU A 400 -25.81 7.53 13.27
N ALA A 401 -25.15 7.90 12.17
CA ALA A 401 -25.62 7.62 10.83
C ALA A 401 -25.24 6.19 10.41
N SER A 402 -25.97 5.60 9.47
CA SER A 402 -25.68 4.25 8.96
C SER A 402 -24.29 4.16 8.30
N PRO A 403 -23.59 3.02 8.38
CA PRO A 403 -22.38 2.76 7.59
C PRO A 403 -22.59 3.08 6.11
N GLY A 404 -21.57 3.67 5.48
CA GLY A 404 -21.68 4.17 4.11
C GLY A 404 -22.34 5.54 3.98
N THR A 405 -22.50 6.30 5.09
CA THR A 405 -23.06 7.66 5.08
C THR A 405 -22.24 8.61 5.97
N PHE A 406 -22.72 9.84 6.18
CA PHE A 406 -22.06 10.86 7.00
C PHE A 406 -22.80 11.12 8.31
N LEU A 407 -22.06 11.11 9.42
CA LEU A 407 -22.51 11.78 10.64
C LEU A 407 -22.41 13.29 10.41
N THR A 408 -23.57 13.94 10.34
CA THR A 408 -23.67 15.38 10.05
C THR A 408 -23.97 16.16 11.33
N VAL A 409 -23.11 17.13 11.67
CA VAL A 409 -23.28 17.99 12.85
C VAL A 409 -23.19 19.45 12.42
N SER A 410 -24.32 20.16 12.53
CA SER A 410 -24.43 21.58 12.20
C SER A 410 -24.68 22.40 13.44
N LYS A 411 -23.71 23.23 13.83
CA LYS A 411 -23.84 24.11 15.00
C LYS A 411 -22.92 25.32 14.91
N GLN A 412 -23.03 26.18 15.92
CA GLN A 412 -22.03 27.20 16.19
C GLN A 412 -20.85 26.55 16.94
N TRP A 413 -19.71 26.41 16.25
CA TRP A 413 -18.52 25.76 16.76
C TRP A 413 -17.63 26.74 17.51
N GLY A 414 -17.25 26.39 18.74
CA GLY A 414 -16.38 27.17 19.60
C GLY A 414 -15.12 26.41 20.01
N SER A 415 -14.17 27.15 20.59
CA SER A 415 -12.97 26.53 21.16
C SER A 415 -13.33 25.58 22.31
N GLY A 416 -12.81 24.35 22.23
CA GLY A 416 -13.07 23.31 23.22
C GLY A 416 -14.16 22.32 22.82
N ASP A 417 -14.87 22.55 21.70
CA ASP A 417 -15.75 21.53 21.15
C ASP A 417 -14.94 20.27 20.76
N GLN A 418 -15.45 19.11 21.15
CA GLN A 418 -14.84 17.82 20.89
C GLN A 418 -15.89 16.83 20.36
N LEU A 419 -15.66 16.32 19.16
CA LEU A 419 -16.41 15.22 18.56
C LEU A 419 -15.57 13.95 18.64
N LEU A 420 -16.11 12.89 19.23
CA LEU A 420 -15.47 11.58 19.35
C LEU A 420 -16.28 10.56 18.55
N LEU A 421 -15.60 9.68 17.82
CA LEU A 421 -16.21 8.47 17.25
C LEU A 421 -15.44 7.24 17.72
N GLN A 422 -16.22 6.22 18.07
CA GLN A 422 -15.79 4.87 18.34
C GLN A 422 -16.51 3.96 17.34
N LEU A 423 -15.77 3.38 16.41
CA LEU A 423 -16.30 2.61 15.28
C LEU A 423 -15.87 1.14 15.43
N PRO A 424 -16.80 0.18 15.49
CA PRO A 424 -16.47 -1.24 15.55
C PRO A 424 -15.58 -1.65 14.38
N ILE A 425 -14.50 -2.36 14.68
CA ILE A 425 -13.54 -2.85 13.70
C ILE A 425 -13.32 -4.35 13.90
N HIS A 426 -13.45 -5.10 12.80
CA HIS A 426 -13.46 -6.56 12.84
C HIS A 426 -12.69 -7.14 11.67
N LEU A 427 -12.33 -8.41 11.80
CA LEU A 427 -11.83 -9.23 10.70
C LEU A 427 -13.00 -9.54 9.75
N ARG A 428 -12.72 -9.44 8.44
CA ARG A 428 -13.63 -9.83 7.37
C ARG A 428 -12.83 -10.52 6.26
N THR A 429 -13.52 -11.30 5.46
CA THR A 429 -12.95 -11.86 4.23
C THR A 429 -13.63 -11.25 3.00
N GLU A 430 -12.91 -11.23 1.89
CA GLU A 430 -13.39 -10.70 0.62
C GLU A 430 -13.01 -11.66 -0.50
N ALA A 431 -14.00 -12.20 -1.21
CA ALA A 431 -13.77 -13.11 -2.32
C ALA A 431 -13.01 -12.40 -3.45
N ILE A 432 -12.13 -13.13 -4.12
CA ILE A 432 -11.55 -12.65 -5.37
C ILE A 432 -12.65 -12.41 -6.40
N LYS A 433 -12.48 -11.41 -7.27
CA LYS A 433 -13.42 -11.13 -8.35
C LYS A 433 -13.15 -12.12 -9.49
N ASP A 434 -13.59 -13.35 -9.29
CA ASP A 434 -13.58 -14.41 -10.28
C ASP A 434 -14.93 -15.12 -10.22
N ASP A 435 -15.59 -15.30 -11.37
CA ASP A 435 -16.93 -15.91 -11.42
C ASP A 435 -16.90 -17.43 -11.58
N ARG A 436 -15.71 -18.03 -11.70
CA ARG A 436 -15.56 -19.47 -11.88
C ARG A 436 -15.69 -20.20 -10.54
N PRO A 437 -16.48 -21.29 -10.47
CA PRO A 437 -16.70 -22.03 -9.24
C PRO A 437 -15.42 -22.57 -8.58
N GLU A 438 -14.39 -22.94 -9.36
CA GLU A 438 -13.12 -23.46 -8.85
C GLU A 438 -12.30 -22.44 -8.06
N TYR A 439 -12.58 -21.14 -8.20
CA TYR A 439 -11.92 -20.05 -7.46
C TYR A 439 -12.79 -19.44 -6.36
N ALA A 440 -14.00 -19.98 -6.12
CA ALA A 440 -14.94 -19.46 -5.13
C ALA A 440 -14.42 -19.48 -3.68
N SER A 441 -13.45 -20.35 -3.39
CA SER A 441 -12.79 -20.44 -2.07
C SER A 441 -11.66 -19.42 -1.88
N ILE A 442 -11.23 -18.70 -2.91
CA ILE A 442 -10.12 -17.75 -2.83
C ILE A 442 -10.61 -16.44 -2.21
N GLN A 443 -10.10 -16.10 -1.02
CA GLN A 443 -10.49 -14.90 -0.30
C GLN A 443 -9.29 -14.16 0.29
N ALA A 444 -9.34 -12.83 0.25
CA ALA A 444 -8.45 -11.96 1.00
C ALA A 444 -8.97 -11.76 2.43
N VAL A 445 -8.09 -11.41 3.37
CA VAL A 445 -8.44 -11.11 4.77
C VAL A 445 -8.19 -9.63 5.05
N LEU A 446 -9.16 -8.94 5.65
CA LEU A 446 -9.05 -7.53 6.04
C LEU A 446 -9.41 -7.33 7.52
N PHE A 447 -8.73 -6.41 8.18
CA PHE A 447 -9.09 -5.88 9.51
C PHE A 447 -9.54 -4.43 9.33
N GLY A 448 -10.85 -4.18 9.31
CA GLY A 448 -11.41 -2.90 8.87
C GLY A 448 -10.93 -2.51 7.46
N PRO A 449 -10.17 -1.41 7.29
CA PRO A 449 -9.62 -1.00 5.99
C PRO A 449 -8.26 -1.65 5.66
N PHE A 450 -7.62 -2.35 6.60
CA PHE A 450 -6.28 -2.90 6.44
C PHE A 450 -6.33 -4.29 5.81
N LEU A 451 -5.74 -4.44 4.62
CA LEU A 451 -5.52 -5.72 3.98
C LEU A 451 -4.37 -6.45 4.68
N LEU A 452 -4.64 -7.67 5.15
CA LEU A 452 -3.66 -8.50 5.82
C LEU A 452 -3.01 -9.47 4.83
N ALA A 453 -1.70 -9.62 4.92
CA ALA A 453 -0.90 -10.57 4.17
C ALA A 453 -0.24 -11.57 5.12
N GLY A 454 -0.27 -12.86 4.77
CA GLY A 454 0.37 -13.91 5.54
C GLY A 454 1.80 -14.14 5.11
N LEU A 455 2.75 -14.17 6.06
CA LEU A 455 4.14 -14.54 5.78
C LEU A 455 4.23 -16.01 5.39
N THR A 456 4.67 -16.28 4.17
CA THR A 456 4.75 -17.63 3.60
C THR A 456 5.48 -17.60 2.25
N THR A 457 6.20 -18.67 1.93
CA THR A 457 6.92 -18.82 0.65
C THR A 457 6.10 -19.57 -0.42
N GLY A 458 4.81 -19.85 -0.16
CA GLY A 458 3.93 -20.47 -1.17
C GLY A 458 2.70 -21.18 -0.61
N GLU A 459 2.72 -21.58 0.66
CA GLU A 459 1.52 -22.13 1.31
C GLU A 459 0.45 -21.03 1.42
N TRP A 460 -0.79 -21.38 1.07
CA TRP A 460 -1.92 -20.45 0.96
C TRP A 460 -3.27 -21.09 1.32
N ASP A 461 -3.28 -22.39 1.65
CA ASP A 461 -4.47 -23.10 2.10
C ASP A 461 -4.73 -22.79 3.59
N ALA A 462 -5.75 -21.98 3.84
CA ALA A 462 -6.23 -21.64 5.17
C ALA A 462 -7.29 -22.64 5.63
N LYS A 463 -7.21 -23.11 6.88
CA LYS A 463 -8.15 -24.08 7.45
C LYS A 463 -9.22 -23.35 8.26
N THR A 464 -10.42 -23.24 7.70
CA THR A 464 -11.54 -22.51 8.32
C THR A 464 -12.41 -23.39 9.21
N GLY A 465 -12.42 -24.71 8.99
CA GLY A 465 -13.24 -25.67 9.74
C GLY A 465 -14.59 -25.92 9.07
N ALA A 466 -15.60 -25.09 9.37
CA ALA A 466 -16.91 -25.22 8.73
C ALA A 466 -17.01 -24.33 7.48
N ALA A 467 -17.82 -24.73 6.49
CA ALA A 467 -18.01 -24.00 5.23
C ALA A 467 -18.53 -22.55 5.39
N ALA A 468 -19.03 -22.17 6.58
CA ALA A 468 -19.53 -20.83 6.91
C ALA A 468 -18.85 -20.23 8.16
N ALA A 469 -17.62 -20.66 8.47
CA ALA A 469 -16.90 -20.16 9.64
C ALA A 469 -16.59 -18.66 9.54
N ALA A 470 -16.79 -17.93 10.63
CA ALA A 470 -16.39 -16.53 10.73
C ALA A 470 -14.86 -16.43 10.70
N ALA A 471 -14.32 -15.30 10.25
CA ALA A 471 -12.87 -15.08 10.25
C ALA A 471 -12.23 -15.31 11.64
N THR A 472 -12.95 -14.96 12.70
CA THR A 472 -12.54 -15.15 14.11
C THR A 472 -12.42 -16.61 14.54
N ASP A 473 -13.02 -17.54 13.80
CA ASP A 473 -12.95 -18.97 14.14
C ASP A 473 -11.57 -19.55 13.81
N TRP A 474 -10.89 -19.00 12.81
CA TRP A 474 -9.59 -19.51 12.35
C TRP A 474 -8.45 -18.48 12.37
N ILE A 475 -8.75 -17.22 12.69
CA ILE A 475 -7.79 -16.15 12.88
C ILE A 475 -7.92 -15.59 14.29
N THR A 476 -6.80 -15.52 14.99
CA THR A 476 -6.73 -15.03 16.38
C THR A 476 -5.74 -13.87 16.51
N PRO A 477 -6.04 -12.83 17.31
CA PRO A 477 -5.08 -11.76 17.57
C PRO A 477 -3.80 -12.27 18.25
N VAL A 478 -2.63 -11.79 17.80
CA VAL A 478 -1.36 -12.06 18.51
C VAL A 478 -1.33 -11.24 19.81
N PRO A 479 -1.11 -11.85 20.99
CA PRO A 479 -1.11 -11.11 22.27
C PRO A 479 -0.09 -9.95 22.31
N PRO A 480 -0.41 -8.77 22.89
CA PRO A 480 0.49 -7.61 22.88
C PRO A 480 1.84 -7.88 23.58
N GLY A 481 1.82 -8.73 24.62
CA GLY A 481 3.02 -9.16 25.34
C GLY A 481 3.90 -10.16 24.59
N SER A 482 3.49 -10.67 23.43
CA SER A 482 4.25 -11.70 22.70
C SER A 482 5.64 -11.21 22.26
N ASN A 483 5.78 -9.91 21.99
CA ASN A 483 7.04 -9.30 21.59
C ASN A 483 8.13 -9.38 22.68
N SER A 484 7.78 -9.48 23.97
CA SER A 484 8.78 -9.63 25.05
C SER A 484 9.31 -11.08 25.17
N GLN A 485 8.65 -12.03 24.51
CA GLN A 485 9.05 -13.44 24.46
C GLN A 485 9.88 -13.78 23.21
N LEU A 486 10.07 -12.81 22.31
CA LEU A 486 10.83 -13.02 21.08
C LEU A 486 12.34 -13.00 21.36
N VAL A 487 13.06 -13.83 20.60
CA VAL A 487 14.50 -14.00 20.72
C VAL A 487 15.10 -14.35 19.36
N THR A 488 16.36 -13.95 19.16
CA THR A 488 17.24 -14.55 18.16
C THR A 488 18.39 -15.26 18.87
N LEU A 489 18.62 -16.51 18.50
CA LEU A 489 19.69 -17.34 19.06
C LEU A 489 20.88 -17.32 18.12
N ALA A 490 22.03 -16.83 18.58
CA ALA A 490 23.19 -16.56 17.74
C ALA A 490 24.46 -17.28 18.23
N GLN A 491 25.38 -17.53 17.30
CA GLN A 491 26.72 -18.03 17.57
C GLN A 491 27.74 -17.26 16.71
N GLU A 492 28.97 -17.13 17.21
CA GLU A 492 30.08 -16.56 16.45
C GLU A 492 31.05 -17.66 16.05
N SER A 493 31.47 -17.67 14.79
CA SER A 493 32.49 -18.58 14.29
C SER A 493 33.23 -17.96 13.11
N GLY A 494 34.56 -18.08 13.09
CA GLY A 494 35.39 -17.56 11.99
C GLY A 494 35.22 -16.06 11.71
N GLY A 495 34.94 -15.24 12.74
CA GLY A 495 34.70 -13.81 12.61
C GLY A 495 33.34 -13.42 12.00
N LYS A 496 32.44 -14.40 11.82
CA LYS A 496 31.06 -14.18 11.35
C LYS A 496 30.05 -14.54 12.43
N ALA A 497 28.92 -13.82 12.43
CA ALA A 497 27.77 -14.14 13.27
C ALA A 497 26.80 -15.04 12.49
N PHE A 498 26.36 -16.12 13.13
CA PHE A 498 25.35 -17.04 12.62
C PHE A 498 24.14 -17.01 13.56
N VAL A 499 22.95 -17.26 13.01
CA VAL A 499 21.69 -17.30 13.75
C VAL A 499 20.97 -18.62 13.47
N LEU A 500 20.40 -19.20 14.52
CA LEU A 500 19.46 -20.31 14.38
C LEU A 500 18.26 -19.80 13.58
N SER A 501 17.83 -20.56 12.57
CA SER A 501 16.74 -20.19 11.67
C SER A 501 15.84 -21.38 11.37
N ALA A 502 14.54 -21.16 11.28
CA ALA A 502 13.57 -22.15 10.82
C ALA A 502 13.28 -21.94 9.32
N VAL A 503 13.88 -22.78 8.47
CA VAL A 503 13.75 -22.68 7.01
C VAL A 503 13.14 -23.97 6.48
N ASN A 504 12.09 -23.88 5.66
CA ASN A 504 11.39 -25.04 5.09
C ASN A 504 10.99 -26.08 6.16
N GLY A 505 10.54 -25.62 7.33
CA GLY A 505 10.09 -26.48 8.43
C GLY A 505 11.22 -27.21 9.17
N SER A 506 12.49 -26.87 8.97
CA SER A 506 13.63 -27.46 9.68
C SER A 506 14.57 -26.40 10.25
N LEU A 507 15.25 -26.71 11.36
CA LEU A 507 16.25 -25.82 11.94
C LEU A 507 17.60 -25.89 11.22
N THR A 508 18.19 -24.72 10.99
CA THR A 508 19.50 -24.55 10.36
C THR A 508 20.22 -23.33 10.96
N MET A 509 21.56 -23.30 10.90
CA MET A 509 22.33 -22.08 11.16
C MET A 509 22.54 -21.32 9.85
N GLN A 510 22.12 -20.06 9.83
CA GLN A 510 22.31 -19.16 8.69
C GLN A 510 23.23 -18.02 9.07
N GLU A 511 23.97 -17.46 8.10
CA GLU A 511 24.72 -16.23 8.34
C GLU A 511 23.74 -15.12 8.74
N ARG A 512 24.07 -14.37 9.78
CA ARG A 512 23.19 -13.32 10.30
C ARG A 512 22.95 -12.29 9.20
N PRO A 513 21.69 -12.03 8.80
CA PRO A 513 21.41 -11.06 7.75
C PRO A 513 21.83 -9.65 8.18
N LYS A 514 22.33 -8.87 7.22
CA LYS A 514 22.77 -7.49 7.44
C LYS A 514 21.60 -6.53 7.67
N ASP A 515 20.47 -6.81 7.03
CA ASP A 515 19.28 -5.97 7.09
C ASP A 515 18.43 -6.30 8.32
N SER A 516 17.89 -5.26 8.96
CA SER A 516 17.04 -5.39 10.14
C SER A 516 15.56 -5.62 9.75
N GLY A 517 15.02 -6.78 10.11
CA GLY A 517 13.59 -7.08 10.22
C GLY A 517 12.82 -7.39 8.93
N GLY A 518 13.02 -6.65 7.85
CA GLY A 518 12.16 -6.73 6.64
C GLY A 518 12.52 -7.82 5.64
N THR A 519 13.01 -8.99 6.09
CA THR A 519 13.45 -10.08 5.21
C THR A 519 13.03 -11.44 5.78
N ASP A 520 12.86 -12.45 4.92
CA ASP A 520 12.59 -13.83 5.36
C ASP A 520 13.68 -14.34 6.31
N ALA A 521 14.94 -13.97 6.08
CA ALA A 521 16.04 -14.38 6.95
C ALA A 521 15.87 -13.84 8.38
N ALA A 522 15.44 -12.58 8.53
CA ALA A 522 15.14 -12.00 9.84
C ALA A 522 13.91 -12.65 10.49
N VAL A 523 12.88 -12.96 9.70
CA VAL A 523 11.67 -13.67 10.13
C VAL A 523 12.03 -15.08 10.64
N HIS A 524 12.70 -15.88 9.82
CA HIS A 524 13.09 -17.25 10.14
C HIS A 524 14.08 -17.34 11.32
N ALA A 525 14.90 -16.31 11.53
CA ALA A 525 15.84 -16.22 12.65
C ALA A 525 15.22 -15.72 13.97
N THR A 526 13.91 -15.45 13.96
CA THR A 526 13.19 -14.97 15.14
C THR A 526 12.24 -16.04 15.67
N PHE A 527 12.37 -16.35 16.95
CA PHE A 527 11.54 -17.32 17.64
C PHE A 527 10.88 -16.69 18.86
N ARG A 528 9.73 -17.24 19.25
CA ARG A 528 9.11 -17.02 20.55
C ARG A 528 9.46 -18.16 21.48
N LEU A 529 9.98 -17.84 22.67
CA LEU A 529 10.14 -18.80 23.76
C LEU A 529 8.86 -18.83 24.57
N VAL A 530 8.05 -19.87 24.41
CA VAL A 530 6.75 -20.01 25.08
C VAL A 530 6.93 -20.84 26.35
N PRO A 531 6.81 -20.26 27.56
CA PRO A 531 6.98 -20.99 28.81
C PRO A 531 5.88 -22.04 29.02
N GLN A 532 6.22 -23.13 29.71
CA GLN A 532 5.26 -24.13 30.18
C GLN A 532 4.97 -23.93 31.68
N GLY A 533 3.70 -23.66 32.03
CA GLY A 533 3.24 -23.44 33.41
C GLY A 533 3.24 -21.97 33.87
N THR A 534 2.68 -21.72 35.07
CA THR A 534 2.48 -20.37 35.63
C THR A 534 3.70 -19.79 36.35
N ASN A 535 4.74 -20.58 36.61
CA ASN A 535 5.98 -20.16 37.30
C ASN A 535 7.25 -20.54 36.52
N SER A 536 8.05 -19.52 36.19
CA SER A 536 9.48 -19.48 35.81
C SER A 536 9.99 -20.38 34.66
N THR A 537 10.37 -19.71 33.55
CA THR A 537 11.65 -19.75 32.77
C THR A 537 12.47 -21.03 32.54
N ALA A 538 12.21 -22.19 33.17
CA ALA A 538 13.06 -23.36 33.03
C ALA A 538 12.75 -24.17 31.76
N ALA A 539 11.46 -24.41 31.45
CA ALA A 539 11.04 -25.18 30.28
C ALA A 539 10.17 -24.35 29.34
N ALA A 540 10.52 -24.34 28.05
CA ALA A 540 9.83 -23.59 27.02
C ALA A 540 9.78 -24.35 25.71
N THR A 541 8.77 -24.08 24.89
CA THR A 541 8.77 -24.49 23.48
C THR A 541 9.33 -23.38 22.62
N LEU A 542 10.12 -23.75 21.60
CA LEU A 542 10.64 -22.83 20.61
C LEU A 542 9.66 -22.73 19.44
N GLU A 543 9.03 -21.58 19.25
CA GLU A 543 8.02 -21.33 18.22
C GLU A 543 8.55 -20.34 17.17
N PRO A 544 8.60 -20.66 15.87
CA PRO A 544 8.98 -19.71 14.83
C PRO A 544 7.97 -18.55 14.71
N LEU A 545 8.46 -17.32 14.50
CA LEU A 545 7.62 -16.12 14.48
C LEU A 545 6.51 -16.16 13.41
N ASP A 546 6.81 -16.65 12.20
CA ASP A 546 5.89 -16.71 11.06
C ASP A 546 4.92 -17.90 11.09
N MET A 547 5.10 -18.81 12.05
CA MET A 547 4.25 -19.97 12.27
C MET A 547 3.67 -19.99 13.71
N PRO A 548 2.89 -18.97 14.13
CA PRO A 548 2.37 -18.94 15.49
C PRO A 548 1.55 -20.20 15.84
N GLY A 549 1.80 -20.78 17.00
CA GLY A 549 1.18 -22.01 17.46
C GLY A 549 1.91 -23.30 17.07
N MET A 550 2.88 -23.25 16.14
CA MET A 550 3.74 -24.38 15.80
C MET A 550 5.01 -24.38 16.65
N VAL A 551 5.59 -25.56 16.88
CA VAL A 551 6.75 -25.73 17.77
C VAL A 551 7.84 -26.54 17.08
N VAL A 552 9.09 -26.27 17.43
CA VAL A 552 10.22 -27.12 17.07
C VAL A 552 10.17 -28.40 17.90
N THR A 553 10.29 -29.55 17.24
CA THR A 553 10.34 -30.89 17.86
C THR A 553 11.78 -31.36 18.09
N ASP A 554 11.95 -32.50 18.74
CA ASP A 554 13.24 -33.16 19.00
C ASP A 554 13.90 -33.68 17.71
N THR A 555 13.13 -33.87 16.65
CA THR A 555 13.61 -34.11 15.28
C THR A 555 14.06 -32.82 14.57
N LEU A 556 14.05 -31.68 15.26
CA LEU A 556 14.45 -30.36 14.74
C LEU A 556 13.61 -29.86 13.57
N THR A 557 12.38 -30.35 13.50
CA THR A 557 11.36 -29.96 12.54
C THR A 557 10.29 -29.11 13.21
N VAL A 558 9.59 -28.28 12.44
CA VAL A 558 8.47 -27.47 12.93
C VAL A 558 7.18 -28.25 12.76
N SER A 559 6.41 -28.42 13.83
CA SER A 559 5.16 -29.19 13.86
C SER A 559 4.08 -28.51 14.68
N ALA A 560 2.82 -28.83 14.40
CA ALA A 560 1.70 -28.44 15.26
C ALA A 560 1.60 -29.31 16.53
N GLU A 561 2.26 -30.48 16.56
CA GLU A 561 2.20 -31.42 17.67
C GLU A 561 3.07 -30.99 18.85
N LYS A 562 2.42 -30.66 19.98
CA LYS A 562 3.07 -30.28 21.24
C LYS A 562 3.24 -31.51 22.14
N SER A 563 4.21 -32.37 21.81
CA SER A 563 4.59 -33.52 22.64
C SER A 563 5.76 -33.18 23.58
N SER A 564 6.15 -34.10 24.47
CA SER A 564 7.36 -33.94 25.31
C SER A 564 8.64 -33.75 24.48
N GLY A 565 8.65 -34.20 23.22
CA GLY A 565 9.75 -33.98 22.29
C GLY A 565 9.89 -32.52 21.82
N ALA A 566 8.86 -31.67 21.96
CA ALA A 566 8.93 -30.25 21.59
C ALA A 566 9.36 -29.34 22.75
N LEU A 567 9.57 -29.90 23.94
CA LEU A 567 9.91 -29.15 25.14
C LEU A 567 11.42 -29.01 25.29
N PHE A 568 11.91 -27.79 25.46
CA PHE A 568 13.31 -27.50 25.74
C PHE A 568 13.47 -26.88 27.12
N ASN A 569 14.37 -27.42 27.94
CA ASN A 569 14.82 -26.71 29.12
C ASN A 569 15.84 -25.64 28.69
N VAL A 570 15.54 -24.38 28.98
CA VAL A 570 16.43 -23.25 28.71
C VAL A 570 17.36 -23.10 29.92
N VAL A 571 18.59 -23.59 29.78
CA VAL A 571 19.60 -23.59 30.84
C VAL A 571 20.71 -22.58 30.53
N PRO A 572 21.49 -22.13 31.54
CA PRO A 572 22.70 -21.33 31.28
C PRO A 572 23.61 -22.02 30.26
N GLY A 573 24.18 -21.24 29.34
CA GLY A 573 25.00 -21.78 28.26
C GLY A 573 26.17 -22.62 28.77
N LEU A 574 26.34 -23.82 28.22
CA LEU A 574 27.34 -24.80 28.66
C LEU A 574 28.80 -24.31 28.53
N ALA A 575 29.06 -23.32 27.68
CA ALA A 575 30.36 -22.68 27.52
C ALA A 575 30.68 -21.62 28.61
N GLY A 576 29.71 -21.26 29.44
CA GLY A 576 29.88 -20.30 30.55
C GLY A 576 29.93 -18.82 30.14
N ALA A 577 29.64 -18.49 28.87
CA ALA A 577 29.58 -17.10 28.43
C ALA A 577 28.39 -16.37 29.10
N PRO A 578 28.58 -15.16 29.66
CA PRO A 578 27.51 -14.43 30.34
C PRO A 578 26.28 -14.21 29.44
N GLY A 579 25.09 -14.54 29.95
CA GLY A 579 23.82 -14.36 29.23
C GLY A 579 23.58 -15.35 28.07
N SER A 580 24.50 -16.28 27.81
CA SER A 580 24.28 -17.37 26.85
C SER A 580 23.36 -18.44 27.43
N VAL A 581 22.68 -19.16 26.52
CA VAL A 581 21.73 -20.22 26.85
C VAL A 581 22.05 -21.50 26.08
N SER A 582 21.68 -22.64 26.65
CA SER A 582 21.65 -23.93 25.97
C SER A 582 20.22 -24.48 26.02
N LEU A 583 19.81 -25.15 24.94
CA LEU A 583 18.48 -25.74 24.82
C LEU A 583 18.58 -27.26 25.02
N GLU A 584 18.27 -27.73 26.21
CA GLU A 584 18.27 -29.17 26.55
C GLU A 584 16.92 -29.79 26.20
N LEU A 585 16.89 -30.99 25.61
CA LEU A 585 15.63 -31.68 25.34
C LEU A 585 14.98 -32.16 26.65
N GLY A 586 13.74 -31.72 26.90
CA GLY A 586 12.97 -32.14 28.07
C GLY A 586 12.68 -33.64 28.09
N SER A 587 12.53 -34.27 26.91
CA SER A 587 12.35 -35.72 26.78
C SER A 587 13.63 -36.53 27.04
N ARG A 588 14.82 -35.91 26.91
CA ARG A 588 16.12 -36.57 27.00
C ARG A 588 17.16 -35.68 27.71
N PRO A 589 17.13 -35.62 29.05
CA PRO A 589 18.12 -34.86 29.82
C PRO A 589 19.56 -35.24 29.46
N GLY A 590 20.45 -34.24 29.37
CA GLY A 590 21.82 -34.37 28.90
C GLY A 590 21.99 -34.33 27.38
N CYS A 591 20.91 -34.19 26.61
CA CYS A 591 20.92 -33.96 25.17
C CYS A 591 20.51 -32.53 24.83
N PHE A 592 21.30 -31.85 24.01
CA PHE A 592 21.15 -30.43 23.71
C PHE A 592 21.01 -30.19 22.21
N LEU A 593 20.40 -29.06 21.85
CA LEU A 593 20.55 -28.49 20.52
C LEU A 593 22.02 -28.11 20.33
N VAL A 594 22.66 -28.67 19.33
CA VAL A 594 24.05 -28.42 18.96
C VAL A 594 24.08 -27.91 17.53
N ALA A 595 24.83 -26.83 17.33
CA ALA A 595 25.17 -26.35 16.01
C ALA A 595 26.64 -25.91 16.01
N GLY A 596 27.38 -26.25 14.95
CA GLY A 596 28.65 -25.58 14.68
C GLY A 596 28.42 -24.43 13.70
N GLY A 597 29.20 -23.36 13.85
CA GLY A 597 29.10 -22.22 12.94
C GLY A 597 29.40 -22.61 11.48
N SER A 598 28.96 -21.78 10.53
CA SER A 598 29.15 -21.96 9.07
C SER A 598 28.41 -23.14 8.40
N GLY A 599 27.08 -23.10 8.41
CA GLY A 599 26.26 -24.01 7.59
C GLY A 599 26.31 -25.50 8.01
N GLU A 600 26.88 -25.80 9.19
CA GLU A 600 26.82 -27.14 9.75
C GLU A 600 25.37 -27.51 10.12
N LYS A 601 25.06 -28.81 10.06
CA LYS A 601 23.72 -29.31 10.41
C LYS A 601 23.46 -29.09 11.89
N VAL A 602 22.35 -28.41 12.20
CA VAL A 602 21.79 -28.39 13.54
C VAL A 602 21.37 -29.82 13.88
N GLN A 603 21.78 -30.29 15.06
CA GLN A 603 21.54 -31.66 15.50
C GLN A 603 21.32 -31.71 17.01
N VAL A 604 20.84 -32.85 17.48
CA VAL A 604 20.76 -33.14 18.91
C VAL A 604 22.02 -33.89 19.32
N GLY A 605 22.81 -33.32 20.23
CA GLY A 605 24.02 -33.94 20.76
C GLY A 605 23.90 -34.21 22.26
N CYS A 606 24.32 -35.40 22.72
CA CYS A 606 24.24 -35.80 24.12
C CYS A 606 25.61 -35.95 24.78
N THR A 607 25.72 -35.53 26.04
CA THR A 607 26.97 -35.58 26.83
C THR A 607 27.55 -36.99 26.97
N GLY A 608 26.71 -38.04 27.00
CA GLY A 608 27.13 -39.44 27.04
C GLY A 608 27.76 -40.00 25.75
N GLY A 609 27.63 -39.29 24.63
CA GLY A 609 28.19 -39.68 23.32
C GLY A 609 29.60 -39.13 23.05
N VAL A 610 30.12 -38.25 23.92
CA VAL A 610 31.43 -37.61 23.78
C VAL A 610 32.53 -38.59 24.21
N LYS A 611 32.74 -39.68 23.44
CA LYS A 611 33.92 -40.54 23.59
C LYS A 611 34.86 -40.36 22.39
N LYS A 612 36.04 -39.79 22.68
CA LYS A 612 37.30 -39.84 21.90
C LYS A 612 37.40 -39.01 20.60
N HIS A 613 37.29 -37.68 20.70
CA HIS A 613 38.01 -36.79 19.79
C HIS A 613 38.97 -35.89 20.58
N GLY A 614 40.13 -36.44 20.94
CA GLY A 614 41.27 -35.70 21.52
C GLY A 614 40.97 -34.88 22.78
N ASN A 615 41.99 -34.18 23.28
CA ASN A 615 41.92 -33.34 24.50
C ASN A 615 41.02 -32.08 24.39
N GLY A 616 40.14 -31.97 23.37
CA GLY A 616 39.30 -30.79 23.10
C GLY A 616 37.81 -31.06 22.82
N GLY A 617 37.37 -32.34 22.81
CA GLY A 617 35.98 -32.68 22.42
C GLY A 617 34.88 -32.19 23.36
N GLY A 618 35.19 -31.98 24.64
CA GLY A 618 34.23 -31.45 25.62
C GLY A 618 33.98 -29.94 25.47
N ASP A 619 35.04 -29.17 25.19
CA ASP A 619 34.93 -27.72 25.04
C ASP A 619 34.24 -27.33 23.73
N TRP A 620 34.53 -28.07 22.65
CA TRP A 620 33.79 -27.95 21.39
C TRP A 620 32.28 -28.17 21.61
N PHE A 621 31.90 -29.27 22.26
CA PHE A 621 30.49 -29.58 22.51
C PHE A 621 29.80 -28.45 23.30
N ARG A 622 30.45 -27.94 24.34
CA ARG A 622 29.93 -26.84 25.16
C ARG A 622 29.72 -25.56 24.34
N GLN A 623 30.68 -25.22 23.47
CA GLN A 623 30.56 -24.08 22.57
C GLN A 623 29.43 -24.28 21.55
N ALA A 624 29.40 -25.42 20.88
CA ALA A 624 28.41 -25.75 19.85
C ALA A 624 26.98 -25.87 20.41
N ALA A 625 26.83 -26.19 21.70
CA ALA A 625 25.54 -26.24 22.39
C ALA A 625 25.12 -24.90 23.03
N SER A 626 25.96 -23.86 22.99
CA SER A 626 25.70 -22.56 23.62
C SER A 626 25.33 -21.51 22.58
N PHE A 627 24.27 -20.75 22.85
CA PHE A 627 23.78 -19.68 21.99
C PHE A 627 23.74 -18.36 22.76
N ALA A 628 24.24 -17.29 22.16
CA ALA A 628 24.02 -15.94 22.64
C ALA A 628 22.54 -15.56 22.42
N ARG A 629 21.91 -15.00 23.46
CA ARG A 629 20.56 -14.46 23.38
C ARG A 629 20.61 -13.03 22.83
N ALA A 630 20.31 -12.87 21.56
CA ALA A 630 20.27 -11.56 20.90
C ALA A 630 18.84 -10.99 20.88
N GLU A 631 18.74 -9.66 20.74
CA GLU A 631 17.47 -8.99 20.42
C GLU A 631 16.85 -9.60 19.15
N PRO A 632 15.53 -9.77 19.12
CA PRO A 632 14.85 -10.41 18.00
C PRO A 632 15.02 -9.57 16.73
N MET A 633 15.35 -10.23 15.63
CA MET A 633 15.56 -9.55 14.34
C MET A 633 14.25 -9.02 13.77
N ARG A 634 13.12 -9.68 14.06
CA ARG A 634 11.76 -9.24 13.70
C ARG A 634 10.88 -9.13 14.95
N ARG A 635 9.88 -8.25 14.89
CA ARG A 635 8.84 -8.12 15.91
C ARG A 635 7.48 -8.21 15.25
N TYR A 636 6.47 -8.67 16.00
CA TYR A 636 5.08 -8.58 15.58
C TYR A 636 4.67 -7.11 15.46
N HIS A 637 3.96 -6.80 14.38
CA HIS A 637 3.23 -5.55 14.24
C HIS A 637 2.08 -5.46 15.28
N PRO A 638 1.67 -4.27 15.75
CA PRO A 638 0.52 -4.14 16.66
C PRO A 638 -0.78 -4.77 16.11
N MET A 639 -0.93 -4.79 14.78
CA MET A 639 -2.05 -5.42 14.07
C MET A 639 -1.70 -6.82 13.53
N SER A 640 -0.90 -7.60 14.26
CA SER A 640 -0.59 -8.99 13.88
C SER A 640 -1.66 -9.97 14.33
N PHE A 641 -1.97 -10.93 13.47
CA PHE A 641 -2.90 -12.04 13.74
C PHE A 641 -2.25 -13.39 13.39
N ALA A 642 -2.65 -14.44 14.09
CA ALA A 642 -2.28 -15.82 13.80
C ALA A 642 -3.46 -16.53 13.12
N ALA A 643 -3.25 -17.03 11.90
CA ALA A 643 -4.24 -17.77 11.14
C ALA A 643 -3.89 -19.27 11.03
N ARG A 644 -4.90 -20.13 11.12
CA ARG A 644 -4.75 -21.58 10.95
C ARG A 644 -4.70 -21.93 9.46
N GLY A 645 -3.68 -22.68 9.05
CA GLY A 645 -3.62 -23.30 7.73
C GLY A 645 -3.73 -24.82 7.80
N VAL A 646 -3.76 -25.45 6.62
CA VAL A 646 -3.86 -26.92 6.51
C VAL A 646 -2.57 -27.60 6.96
N ARG A 647 -1.41 -27.07 6.53
CA ARG A 647 -0.09 -27.64 6.84
C ARG A 647 0.71 -26.84 7.86
N ARG A 648 0.44 -25.54 7.96
CA ARG A 648 1.14 -24.60 8.87
C ARG A 648 0.20 -23.50 9.33
N SER A 649 0.57 -22.80 10.40
CA SER A 649 -0.02 -21.50 10.72
C SER A 649 0.60 -20.38 9.89
N PHE A 650 -0.11 -19.26 9.77
CA PHE A 650 0.36 -18.03 9.14
C PHE A 650 0.37 -16.88 10.13
N LEU A 651 1.45 -16.10 10.15
CA LEU A 651 1.44 -14.77 10.73
C LEU A 651 0.88 -13.79 9.69
N LEU A 652 -0.26 -13.16 9.98
CA LEU A 652 -0.87 -12.13 9.17
C LEU A 652 -0.51 -10.73 9.69
N GLU A 653 -0.08 -9.84 8.80
CA GLU A 653 0.22 -8.41 9.10
C GLU A 653 -0.32 -7.50 7.98
N PRO A 654 -0.54 -6.20 8.21
CA PRO A 654 -0.94 -5.28 7.16
C PRO A 654 0.08 -5.25 6.00
N LEU A 655 -0.37 -5.33 4.75
CA LEU A 655 0.52 -5.46 3.58
C LEU A 655 1.59 -4.35 3.46
N PHE A 656 1.27 -3.12 3.89
CA PHE A 656 2.20 -2.00 3.83
C PHE A 656 3.40 -2.13 4.80
N THR A 657 3.35 -3.06 5.77
CA THR A 657 4.45 -3.29 6.71
C THR A 657 5.53 -4.20 6.12
N LEU A 658 5.19 -4.98 5.09
CA LEU A 658 6.10 -5.94 4.45
C LEU A 658 7.03 -5.25 3.45
N ARG A 659 8.28 -5.69 3.42
CA ARG A 659 9.34 -5.20 2.54
C ARG A 659 9.78 -6.31 1.59
N ASP A 660 10.79 -7.10 1.99
CA ASP A 660 11.38 -8.12 1.13
C ASP A 660 10.85 -9.52 1.45
N GLU A 661 10.07 -9.64 2.53
CA GLU A 661 9.45 -10.90 2.93
C GLU A 661 8.55 -11.48 1.83
N PHE A 662 8.47 -12.81 1.78
CA PHE A 662 7.50 -13.51 0.97
C PHE A 662 6.14 -13.58 1.67
N TYR A 663 5.07 -13.37 0.91
CA TYR A 663 3.72 -13.31 1.46
C TYR A 663 2.64 -13.83 0.51
N THR A 664 1.46 -14.04 1.08
CA THR A 664 0.21 -14.35 0.38
C THR A 664 -0.88 -13.38 0.85
N ILE A 665 -1.62 -12.78 -0.09
CA ILE A 665 -2.77 -11.90 0.18
C ILE A 665 -4.09 -12.69 0.12
N TYR A 666 -4.22 -13.52 -0.91
CA TYR A 666 -5.40 -14.34 -1.17
C TYR A 666 -5.16 -15.77 -0.71
N PHE A 667 -6.03 -16.27 0.16
CA PHE A 667 -5.97 -17.62 0.71
C PHE A 667 -7.03 -18.49 0.06
N ASN A 668 -6.68 -19.74 -0.23
CA ASN A 668 -7.66 -20.76 -0.55
C ASN A 668 -8.27 -21.27 0.76
N LEU A 669 -9.56 -20.97 0.99
CA LEU A 669 -10.24 -21.38 2.22
C LEU A 669 -10.72 -22.84 2.10
N VAL A 670 -10.15 -23.70 2.94
CA VAL A 670 -10.46 -25.13 3.02
C VAL A 670 -11.21 -25.40 4.33
N ALA A 671 -12.34 -26.12 4.24
CA ALA A 671 -13.11 -26.57 5.39
C ALA A 671 -12.33 -27.62 6.21
#